data_AF-A0A2G6MVK7-F1
#
_entry.id   AF-A0A2G6MVK7-F1
#
_cell.length_a   1.000
_cell.length_b   1.000
_cell.length_c   1.000
_cell.angle_alpha   90.00
_cell.angle_beta   90.00
_cell.angle_gamma   90.00
#
_symmetry.space_group_name_H-M   'P 1'
#
loop_
_entity.id
_entity.type
_entity.pdbx_description
1 polymer ?
#
loop_
_entity_poly.entity_id
_entity_poly.type
_entity_poly.pdbx_seq_one_letter_code
_entity_poly.pdbx_strand_id
1 'polypeptide(L)'
;MVLFFVDSTPANAALGNITVSTDQIVPVLGLVVVICLLLLLIMLNHQKKKVILQTARDLEKAEAKYRLLFQQSPISLWEEDFSGAKTYVDALLRDGVTDLGQYLASHPDALKACIGKIKITDVNAKALELYEMNDRQQLSTIEDILPQGSEWIIREEIVNLLTRGHYEITIEDRTLSGRELTLELRAVVAEGYETTWEKVYASVIDITEQTRLKNEKKAYEKQIQQSQKLEAIGSLAGGIAHDFNNILSPIMGRAELMLLDPQNSSVMREHCQRIVEASKRARGLVKQILTFSRKVEQDIQPVSLEHIVDEVVQFIRPTLPSTITLTQDITSPLPAVMADSTQLHQVVMNLVTNAFHAMEHTKGTLHFSLHSVWLDVADCFDENILPGRYLCLVVADTGHGIDKATLNKIFDPYFSTKAKNKGTGLGLSVVHGILRSYGGSIKVESTVGEGTRMMVYLPAVEIKDAPKVQRAYQGPVPKGNEHILLVDDEKAVAEVIKDMLERLGYSVTMRVSSFEALEAFRSLNLHIDMVITDLNMSHMTGLQLLSKIRKLRDDIPFLITTGFSEQFDNAKSTFIGVDGYVNKPVLFEELGHTVRTILDRAGVAAEQGARVTVYEKMKTPARKLRITGKGRCNLTNIAPHADFLNHFGRSGRFLRQAFGAFFSEDLICFFKDLGLDIGYERGGRVFPASGDAQLVARLLLDWVRAAGARIQTGTSVDELVIENQQVKGILCHNQYVPADKVILATGGASYPRTGSTGDGYRFAEKAGHAVVPIRPNLVPLLTDYTGLKKLEGLNLRNINARMFIDGKRKTQAFGELTFVKSGLGGPIILTLSAVAVDALIAGKGVRINIDLKPALDEAKLEARLLRDLQKRHNETMGSFLRGLLPHPLVQCCLEETEIGASQMAGQLSSQQRKKIRYWLKNWPFTITGFGTIEEAIITAGGVHTSEINPNTMESKKVKGLYVAGELLDIQADTGGYNLQAAFSTGWVAGKACVD
;
A
#
# COMPACT_ATOMS: atom_id res chain seq x y z
N MET A 1 -40.68 32.35 -83.20
CA MET A 1 -41.65 33.35 -82.70
C MET A 1 -40.88 34.15 -81.64
N VAL A 2 -40.43 35.38 -81.96
CA VAL A 2 -40.97 36.64 -81.37
C VAL A 2 -40.44 36.79 -79.91
N LEU A 3 -39.64 37.77 -79.44
CA LEU A 3 -39.28 39.15 -79.80
C LEU A 3 -38.03 39.57 -78.96
N PHE A 4 -37.21 40.49 -79.51
CA PHE A 4 -36.58 41.69 -78.90
C PHE A 4 -35.48 41.55 -77.83
N PHE A 5 -34.21 41.90 -78.15
CA PHE A 5 -33.47 43.20 -78.01
C PHE A 5 -32.71 43.26 -76.65
N VAL A 6 -31.47 43.73 -76.52
CA VAL A 6 -30.60 44.63 -77.30
C VAL A 6 -29.15 44.20 -77.04
N ASP A 7 -28.30 44.14 -78.06
CA ASP A 7 -26.87 44.44 -77.89
C ASP A 7 -26.41 45.25 -79.10
N SER A 8 -25.77 46.39 -78.82
CA SER A 8 -25.47 47.43 -79.80
C SER A 8 -24.06 47.29 -80.35
N THR A 9 -23.91 47.18 -81.68
CA THR A 9 -23.02 48.03 -82.52
C THR A 9 -23.11 47.66 -84.01
N PRO A 10 -22.93 48.60 -84.96
CA PRO A 10 -23.42 48.46 -86.33
C PRO A 10 -22.31 48.21 -87.38
N ALA A 11 -22.66 47.52 -88.47
CA ALA A 11 -21.99 47.69 -89.76
C ALA A 11 -22.94 47.34 -90.93
N ASN A 12 -23.14 48.32 -91.81
CA ASN A 12 -23.93 48.32 -93.04
C ASN A 12 -23.43 47.31 -94.09
N ALA A 13 -24.34 46.72 -94.88
CA ALA A 13 -24.50 46.99 -96.33
C ALA A 13 -25.36 45.93 -97.07
N ALA A 14 -26.44 46.44 -97.70
CA ALA A 14 -27.07 46.08 -98.99
C ALA A 14 -27.39 44.61 -99.37
N LEU A 15 -28.69 44.32 -99.48
CA LEU A 15 -29.30 43.22 -100.24
C LEU A 15 -29.77 43.72 -101.63
N GLY A 16 -29.55 42.92 -102.67
CA GLY A 16 -30.24 43.01 -103.97
C GLY A 16 -31.10 41.76 -104.20
N ASN A 17 -32.39 41.97 -104.45
CA ASN A 17 -33.43 40.94 -104.58
C ASN A 17 -33.39 40.20 -105.93
N ILE A 18 -33.57 38.87 -105.90
CA ILE A 18 -34.01 38.03 -107.03
C ILE A 18 -35.29 37.31 -106.61
N THR A 19 -36.39 37.54 -107.31
CA THR A 19 -37.68 36.84 -107.14
C THR A 19 -37.73 35.57 -107.99
N VAL A 20 -37.95 34.41 -107.37
CA VAL A 20 -38.16 33.10 -108.04
C VAL A 20 -39.58 32.57 -107.74
N SER A 21 -40.21 32.00 -108.75
CA SER A 21 -41.59 31.47 -108.81
C SER A 21 -41.95 30.45 -107.72
N THR A 22 -43.16 30.58 -107.16
CA THR A 22 -43.72 29.87 -106.00
C THR A 22 -44.02 28.37 -106.21
N ASP A 23 -44.09 27.88 -107.45
CA ASP A 23 -44.57 26.51 -107.72
C ASP A 23 -43.52 25.40 -107.55
N GLN A 24 -42.24 25.74 -107.35
CA GLN A 24 -41.18 24.76 -107.02
C GLN A 24 -40.76 24.77 -105.54
N ILE A 25 -41.28 25.73 -104.75
CA ILE A 25 -40.79 26.01 -103.40
C ILE A 25 -41.49 25.13 -102.34
N VAL A 26 -42.77 24.80 -102.54
CA VAL A 26 -43.59 24.08 -101.54
C VAL A 26 -43.14 22.62 -101.29
N PRO A 27 -42.82 21.80 -102.31
CA PRO A 27 -42.36 20.42 -102.07
C PRO A 27 -40.97 20.36 -101.42
N VAL A 28 -40.09 21.30 -101.80
CA VAL A 28 -38.73 21.41 -101.26
C VAL A 28 -38.77 21.87 -99.80
N LEU A 29 -39.62 22.85 -99.46
CA LEU A 29 -39.82 23.24 -98.06
C LEU A 29 -40.42 22.11 -97.22
N GLY A 30 -41.38 21.35 -97.76
CA GLY A 30 -41.96 20.18 -97.08
C GLY A 30 -40.91 19.11 -96.76
N LEU A 31 -40.03 18.80 -97.71
CA LEU A 31 -38.94 17.84 -97.52
C LEU A 31 -37.91 18.34 -96.49
N VAL A 32 -37.55 19.62 -96.54
CA VAL A 32 -36.62 20.24 -95.57
C VAL A 32 -37.19 20.21 -94.16
N VAL A 33 -38.48 20.51 -93.97
CA VAL A 33 -39.14 20.45 -92.66
C VAL A 33 -39.16 19.03 -92.09
N VAL A 34 -39.46 18.02 -92.91
CA VAL A 34 -39.46 16.61 -92.48
C VAL A 34 -38.04 16.16 -92.11
N ILE A 35 -37.03 16.53 -92.90
CA ILE A 35 -35.62 16.23 -92.60
C ILE A 35 -35.19 16.92 -91.29
N CYS A 36 -35.55 18.18 -91.08
CA CYS A 36 -35.26 18.90 -89.85
C CYS A 36 -35.95 18.27 -88.62
N LEU A 37 -37.21 17.82 -88.75
CA LEU A 37 -37.92 17.12 -87.68
C LEU A 37 -37.29 15.76 -87.36
N LEU A 38 -36.88 15.00 -88.39
CA LEU A 38 -36.16 13.73 -88.22
C LEU A 38 -34.80 13.94 -87.53
N LEU A 39 -34.04 14.96 -87.93
CA LEU A 39 -32.77 15.31 -87.29
C LEU A 39 -32.97 15.75 -85.83
N LEU A 40 -34.02 16.52 -85.54
CA LEU A 40 -34.37 16.90 -84.17
C LEU A 40 -34.72 15.69 -83.30
N LEU A 41 -35.50 14.74 -83.84
CA LEU A 41 -35.86 13.49 -83.15
C LEU A 41 -34.64 12.61 -82.87
N ILE A 42 -33.72 12.51 -83.83
CA ILE A 42 -32.45 11.80 -83.66
C ILE A 42 -31.59 12.48 -82.59
N MET A 43 -31.50 13.83 -82.61
CA MET A 43 -30.76 14.59 -81.59
C MET A 43 -31.35 14.41 -80.19
N LEU A 44 -32.68 14.50 -80.05
CA LEU A 44 -33.36 14.30 -78.76
C LEU A 44 -33.18 12.87 -78.23
N ASN A 45 -33.28 11.87 -79.10
CA ASN A 45 -33.05 10.47 -78.70
C ASN A 45 -31.57 10.23 -78.30
N HIS A 46 -30.63 10.87 -78.98
CA HIS A 46 -29.22 10.80 -78.64
C HIS A 46 -28.91 11.51 -77.30
N GLN A 47 -29.52 12.67 -77.03
CA GLN A 47 -29.43 13.34 -75.73
C GLN A 47 -30.05 12.48 -74.61
N LYS A 48 -31.23 11.89 -74.84
CA LYS A 48 -31.88 11.01 -73.86
C LYS A 48 -30.99 9.80 -73.53
N LYS A 49 -30.41 9.13 -74.54
CA LYS A 49 -29.44 8.05 -74.33
C LYS A 49 -28.22 8.51 -73.53
N LYS A 50 -27.68 9.71 -73.82
CA LYS A 50 -26.51 10.25 -73.12
C LYS A 50 -26.81 10.53 -71.65
N VAL A 51 -27.98 11.10 -71.34
CA VAL A 51 -28.42 11.32 -69.94
C VAL A 51 -28.60 9.99 -69.22
N ILE A 52 -29.29 9.01 -69.81
CA ILE A 52 -29.48 7.67 -69.22
C ILE A 52 -28.14 6.99 -68.93
N LEU A 53 -27.19 7.03 -69.87
CA LEU A 53 -25.84 6.48 -69.69
C LEU A 53 -25.05 7.20 -68.60
N GLN A 54 -25.19 8.52 -68.48
CA GLN A 54 -24.53 9.30 -67.43
C GLN A 54 -25.11 8.95 -66.06
N THR A 55 -26.44 8.95 -65.92
CA THR A 55 -27.14 8.58 -64.69
C THR A 55 -26.82 7.13 -64.28
N ALA A 56 -26.74 6.19 -65.22
CA ALA A 56 -26.35 4.81 -64.93
C ALA A 56 -24.91 4.71 -64.40
N ARG A 57 -23.97 5.46 -64.96
CA ARG A 57 -22.57 5.51 -64.47
C ARG A 57 -22.45 6.17 -63.11
N ASP A 58 -23.21 7.23 -62.86
CA ASP A 58 -23.20 7.93 -61.57
C ASP A 58 -23.82 7.05 -60.49
N LEU A 59 -24.87 6.28 -60.81
CA LEU A 59 -25.45 5.26 -59.94
C LEU A 59 -24.46 4.14 -59.63
N GLU A 60 -23.77 3.59 -60.64
CA GLU A 60 -22.76 2.53 -60.48
C GLU A 60 -21.60 3.00 -59.59
N LYS A 61 -21.14 4.26 -59.75
CA LYS A 61 -20.12 4.85 -58.87
C LYS A 61 -20.62 5.07 -57.44
N ALA A 62 -21.85 5.53 -57.27
CA ALA A 62 -22.45 5.73 -55.96
C ALA A 62 -22.62 4.39 -55.22
N GLU A 63 -23.07 3.34 -55.94
CA GLU A 63 -23.21 1.99 -55.41
C GLU A 63 -21.86 1.38 -55.03
N ALA A 64 -20.85 1.49 -55.90
CA ALA A 64 -19.50 1.02 -55.59
C ALA A 64 -18.90 1.72 -54.35
N LYS A 65 -19.11 3.05 -54.23
CA LYS A 65 -18.68 3.82 -53.07
C LYS A 65 -19.42 3.39 -51.80
N TYR A 66 -20.73 3.16 -51.89
CA TYR A 66 -21.55 2.67 -50.78
C TYR A 66 -21.07 1.29 -50.31
N ARG A 67 -20.89 0.33 -51.23
CA ARG A 67 -20.41 -1.03 -50.92
C ARG A 67 -19.05 -0.99 -50.23
N LEU A 68 -18.15 -0.12 -50.69
CA LEU A 68 -16.85 0.07 -50.05
C LEU A 68 -16.99 0.58 -48.61
N LEU A 69 -17.82 1.61 -48.37
CA LEU A 69 -18.05 2.18 -47.04
C LEU A 69 -18.74 1.18 -46.10
N PHE A 70 -19.70 0.40 -46.61
CA PHE A 70 -20.39 -0.64 -45.86
C PHE A 70 -19.42 -1.74 -45.40
N GLN A 71 -18.57 -2.23 -46.30
CA GLN A 71 -17.58 -3.29 -46.01
C GLN A 71 -16.42 -2.82 -45.13
N GLN A 72 -15.98 -1.56 -45.27
CA GLN A 72 -14.89 -0.99 -44.47
C GLN A 72 -15.34 -0.38 -43.13
N SER A 73 -16.65 -0.39 -42.85
CA SER A 73 -17.17 0.14 -41.59
C SER A 73 -16.57 -0.63 -40.40
N PRO A 74 -16.10 0.09 -39.35
CA PRO A 74 -15.57 -0.54 -38.14
C PRO A 74 -16.66 -1.11 -37.22
N ILE A 75 -17.94 -0.96 -37.58
CA ILE A 75 -19.12 -1.42 -36.81
C ILE A 75 -19.80 -2.53 -37.60
N SER A 76 -20.38 -3.51 -36.91
CA SER A 76 -21.20 -4.56 -37.51
C SER A 76 -22.47 -3.98 -38.10
N LEU A 77 -22.64 -4.13 -39.41
CA LEU A 77 -23.79 -3.62 -40.16
C LEU A 77 -24.41 -4.72 -41.01
N TRP A 78 -25.73 -4.70 -41.12
CA TRP A 78 -26.46 -5.50 -42.09
C TRP A 78 -27.64 -4.72 -42.73
N GLU A 79 -27.99 -5.14 -43.93
CA GLU A 79 -29.15 -4.68 -44.69
C GLU A 79 -30.25 -5.75 -44.60
N GLU A 80 -31.48 -5.33 -44.33
CA GLU A 80 -32.64 -6.21 -44.20
C GLU A 80 -33.80 -5.73 -45.09
N ASP A 81 -34.55 -6.68 -45.64
CA ASP A 81 -35.79 -6.46 -46.37
C ASP A 81 -36.98 -6.89 -45.48
N PHE A 82 -37.75 -5.89 -45.05
CA PHE A 82 -38.94 -6.05 -44.23
C PHE A 82 -40.23 -5.89 -45.04
N SER A 83 -40.18 -5.78 -46.37
CA SER A 83 -41.36 -5.48 -47.21
C SER A 83 -42.49 -6.50 -47.07
N GLY A 84 -42.14 -7.79 -46.92
CA GLY A 84 -43.10 -8.85 -46.66
C GLY A 84 -43.79 -8.72 -45.30
N ALA A 85 -43.03 -8.33 -44.26
CA ALA A 85 -43.57 -8.07 -42.92
C ALA A 85 -44.45 -6.80 -42.93
N LYS A 86 -44.01 -5.73 -43.61
CA LYS A 86 -44.75 -4.47 -43.75
C LYS A 86 -46.10 -4.67 -44.43
N THR A 87 -46.14 -5.42 -45.53
CA THR A 87 -47.38 -5.73 -46.24
C THR A 87 -48.38 -6.47 -45.35
N TYR A 88 -47.87 -7.41 -44.53
CA TYR A 88 -48.68 -8.16 -43.59
C TYR A 88 -49.20 -7.29 -42.45
N VAL A 89 -48.36 -6.44 -41.87
CA VAL A 89 -48.74 -5.46 -40.85
C VAL A 89 -49.80 -4.47 -41.38
N ASP A 90 -49.62 -3.95 -42.59
CA ASP A 90 -50.60 -3.05 -43.21
C ASP A 90 -51.95 -3.73 -43.45
N ALA A 91 -51.97 -5.02 -43.72
CA ALA A 91 -53.21 -5.79 -43.81
C ALA A 91 -53.91 -5.88 -42.45
N LEU A 92 -53.17 -6.19 -41.37
CA LEU A 92 -53.72 -6.23 -40.01
C LEU A 92 -54.31 -4.87 -39.58
N LEU A 93 -53.63 -3.77 -39.90
CA LEU A 93 -54.13 -2.42 -39.61
C LEU A 93 -55.41 -2.10 -40.40
N ARG A 94 -55.50 -2.53 -41.67
CA ARG A 94 -56.73 -2.40 -42.49
C ARG A 94 -57.88 -3.26 -41.95
N ASP A 95 -57.57 -4.42 -41.37
CA ASP A 95 -58.54 -5.33 -40.76
C ASP A 95 -58.99 -4.89 -39.35
N GLY A 96 -58.57 -3.71 -38.89
CA GLY A 96 -59.08 -3.07 -37.67
C GLY A 96 -58.24 -3.29 -36.41
N VAL A 97 -57.01 -3.81 -36.53
CA VAL A 97 -56.09 -3.93 -35.37
C VAL A 97 -55.59 -2.54 -34.98
N THR A 98 -55.94 -2.08 -33.78
CA THR A 98 -55.57 -0.74 -33.29
C THR A 98 -54.30 -0.70 -32.44
N ASP A 99 -53.94 -1.80 -31.76
CA ASP A 99 -52.69 -1.96 -31.02
C ASP A 99 -51.92 -3.16 -31.56
N LEU A 100 -50.98 -2.87 -32.46
CA LEU A 100 -50.17 -3.89 -33.13
C LEU A 100 -49.27 -4.64 -32.14
N GLY A 101 -48.73 -3.97 -31.12
CA GLY A 101 -47.83 -4.58 -30.15
C GLY A 101 -48.57 -5.62 -29.28
N GLN A 102 -49.74 -5.25 -28.77
CA GLN A 102 -50.58 -6.16 -28.01
C GLN A 102 -51.12 -7.31 -28.87
N TYR A 103 -51.49 -7.03 -30.12
CA TYR A 103 -51.98 -8.05 -31.05
C TYR A 103 -50.91 -9.10 -31.36
N LEU A 104 -49.70 -8.68 -31.73
CA LEU A 104 -48.58 -9.60 -32.00
C LEU A 104 -48.12 -10.36 -30.76
N ALA A 105 -48.24 -9.77 -29.56
CA ALA A 105 -47.96 -10.48 -28.30
C ALA A 105 -48.99 -11.58 -27.97
N SER A 106 -50.25 -11.40 -28.37
CA SER A 106 -51.34 -12.35 -28.13
C SER A 106 -51.53 -13.37 -29.26
N HIS A 107 -50.89 -13.16 -30.42
CA HIS A 107 -50.97 -14.04 -31.60
C HIS A 107 -49.57 -14.46 -32.08
N PRO A 108 -48.93 -15.45 -31.42
CA PRO A 108 -47.57 -15.89 -31.77
C PRO A 108 -47.41 -16.37 -33.22
N ASP A 109 -48.47 -16.93 -33.83
CA ASP A 109 -48.45 -17.36 -35.22
C ASP A 109 -48.38 -16.19 -36.20
N ALA A 110 -49.01 -15.05 -35.87
CA ALA A 110 -48.91 -13.82 -36.65
C ALA A 110 -47.50 -13.21 -36.56
N LEU A 111 -46.89 -13.23 -35.37
CA LEU A 111 -45.50 -12.79 -35.18
C LEU A 111 -44.53 -13.68 -35.96
N LYS A 112 -44.68 -15.01 -35.92
CA LYS A 112 -43.89 -15.94 -36.73
C LYS A 112 -44.06 -15.70 -38.23
N ALA A 113 -45.29 -15.43 -38.68
CA ALA A 113 -45.55 -15.09 -40.08
C ALA A 113 -44.88 -13.78 -40.52
N CYS A 114 -44.73 -12.80 -39.62
CA CYS A 114 -43.92 -11.60 -39.85
C CYS A 114 -42.42 -11.93 -39.90
N ILE A 115 -41.90 -12.66 -38.91
CA ILE A 115 -40.46 -13.02 -38.81
C ILE A 115 -40.01 -13.77 -40.06
N GLY A 116 -40.74 -14.81 -40.49
CA GLY A 116 -40.41 -15.59 -41.68
C GLY A 116 -40.51 -14.83 -43.02
N LYS A 117 -40.95 -13.57 -43.00
CA LYS A 117 -40.97 -12.68 -44.18
C LYS A 117 -39.83 -11.67 -44.20
N ILE A 118 -39.04 -11.57 -43.13
CA ILE A 118 -37.89 -10.68 -43.07
C ILE A 118 -36.67 -11.40 -43.62
N LYS A 119 -35.90 -10.72 -44.47
CA LYS A 119 -34.70 -11.29 -45.11
C LYS A 119 -33.49 -10.42 -44.89
N ILE A 120 -32.36 -11.05 -44.55
CA ILE A 120 -31.07 -10.35 -44.51
C ILE A 120 -30.54 -10.26 -45.94
N THR A 121 -30.46 -9.05 -46.48
CA THR A 121 -30.05 -8.79 -47.87
C THR A 121 -28.57 -8.50 -48.03
N ASP A 122 -27.85 -8.08 -46.99
CA ASP A 122 -26.39 -7.97 -47.00
C ASP A 122 -25.81 -7.86 -45.59
N VAL A 123 -24.55 -8.27 -45.37
CA VAL A 123 -23.83 -8.12 -44.10
C VAL A 123 -22.39 -7.72 -44.36
N ASN A 124 -21.80 -6.92 -43.46
CA ASN A 124 -20.41 -6.50 -43.60
C ASN A 124 -19.43 -7.42 -42.85
N ALA A 125 -18.13 -7.29 -43.14
CA ALA A 125 -17.08 -8.12 -42.54
C ALA A 125 -17.06 -8.07 -41.00
N LYS A 126 -17.42 -6.93 -40.39
CA LYS A 126 -17.48 -6.78 -38.93
C LYS A 126 -18.63 -7.54 -38.28
N ALA A 127 -19.78 -7.62 -38.96
CA ALA A 127 -20.88 -8.46 -38.49
C ALA A 127 -20.51 -9.95 -38.49
N LEU A 128 -19.79 -10.42 -39.51
CA LEU A 128 -19.29 -11.80 -39.55
C LEU A 128 -18.27 -12.07 -38.44
N GLU A 129 -17.38 -11.12 -38.15
CA GLU A 129 -16.41 -11.22 -37.05
C GLU A 129 -17.09 -11.26 -35.66
N LEU A 130 -18.08 -10.40 -35.44
CA LEU A 130 -18.80 -10.30 -34.16
C LEU A 130 -19.50 -11.61 -33.77
N TYR A 131 -20.14 -12.28 -34.74
CA TYR A 131 -20.84 -13.54 -34.52
C TYR A 131 -19.97 -14.79 -34.79
N GLU A 132 -18.68 -14.60 -35.10
CA GLU A 132 -17.70 -15.65 -35.40
C GLU A 132 -18.10 -16.57 -36.58
N MET A 133 -18.64 -15.97 -37.64
CA MET A 133 -19.14 -16.65 -38.83
C MET A 133 -18.13 -16.63 -39.99
N ASN A 134 -18.14 -17.70 -40.80
CA ASN A 134 -17.19 -17.85 -41.91
C ASN A 134 -17.75 -17.42 -43.27
N ASP A 135 -19.08 -17.40 -43.43
CA ASP A 135 -19.72 -17.04 -44.70
C ASP A 135 -21.11 -16.42 -44.50
N ARG A 136 -21.51 -15.55 -45.43
CA ARG A 136 -22.80 -14.86 -45.48
C ARG A 136 -23.98 -15.82 -45.69
N GLN A 137 -23.76 -17.00 -46.30
CA GLN A 137 -24.83 -18.00 -46.50
C GLN A 137 -25.37 -18.59 -45.19
N GLN A 138 -24.68 -18.37 -44.06
CA GLN A 138 -25.13 -18.80 -42.73
C GLN A 138 -26.22 -17.88 -42.12
N LEU A 139 -26.53 -16.76 -42.77
CA LEU A 139 -27.49 -15.72 -42.33
C LEU A 139 -28.64 -15.57 -43.33
N SER A 140 -29.28 -16.67 -43.72
CA SER A 140 -30.34 -16.63 -44.75
C SER A 140 -31.68 -16.13 -44.20
N THR A 141 -31.94 -16.36 -42.92
CA THR A 141 -33.14 -15.89 -42.21
C THR A 141 -32.78 -15.35 -40.84
N ILE A 142 -33.52 -14.34 -40.37
CA ILE A 142 -33.37 -13.79 -39.01
C ILE A 142 -33.63 -14.86 -37.93
N GLU A 143 -34.40 -15.91 -38.24
CA GLU A 143 -34.66 -17.04 -37.34
C GLU A 143 -33.38 -17.81 -36.97
N ASP A 144 -32.37 -17.82 -37.84
CA ASP A 144 -31.11 -18.56 -37.62
C ASP A 144 -30.22 -17.92 -36.53
N ILE A 145 -30.47 -16.66 -36.20
CA ILE A 145 -29.67 -15.87 -35.24
C ILE A 145 -30.43 -15.47 -33.98
N LEU A 146 -31.77 -15.54 -33.97
CA LEU A 146 -32.54 -15.22 -32.79
C LEU A 146 -32.44 -16.35 -31.75
N PRO A 147 -32.00 -16.06 -30.51
CA PRO A 147 -32.07 -17.04 -29.44
C PRO A 147 -33.50 -17.50 -29.20
N GLN A 148 -33.69 -18.76 -28.78
CA GLN A 148 -35.02 -19.27 -28.43
C GLN A 148 -35.68 -18.40 -27.34
N GLY A 149 -36.90 -17.92 -27.60
CA GLY A 149 -37.63 -17.03 -26.69
C GLY A 149 -37.36 -15.54 -26.88
N SER A 150 -36.57 -15.15 -27.89
CA SER A 150 -36.23 -13.76 -28.22
C SER A 150 -37.10 -13.13 -29.31
N GLU A 151 -38.21 -13.77 -29.71
CA GLU A 151 -39.11 -13.27 -30.76
C GLU A 151 -39.73 -11.91 -30.39
N TRP A 152 -39.80 -11.60 -29.10
CA TRP A 152 -40.26 -10.30 -28.61
C TRP A 152 -39.40 -9.12 -29.10
N ILE A 153 -38.11 -9.35 -29.41
CA ILE A 153 -37.21 -8.31 -29.93
C ILE A 153 -37.69 -7.85 -31.31
N ILE A 154 -38.01 -8.79 -32.20
CA ILE A 154 -38.53 -8.47 -33.54
C ILE A 154 -39.92 -7.86 -33.47
N ARG A 155 -40.75 -8.27 -32.49
CA ARG A 155 -42.04 -7.61 -32.24
C ARG A 155 -41.84 -6.13 -31.92
N GLU A 156 -40.96 -5.81 -30.97
CA GLU A 156 -40.66 -4.41 -30.61
C GLU A 156 -40.06 -3.65 -31.78
N GLU A 157 -39.20 -4.28 -32.56
CA GLU A 157 -38.62 -3.69 -33.76
C GLU A 157 -39.69 -3.30 -34.80
N ILE A 158 -40.59 -4.22 -35.16
CA ILE A 158 -41.69 -3.95 -36.10
C ILE A 158 -42.57 -2.78 -35.61
N VAL A 159 -42.93 -2.78 -34.32
CA VAL A 159 -43.77 -1.72 -33.73
C VAL A 159 -43.06 -0.37 -33.74
N ASN A 160 -41.78 -0.33 -33.40
CA ASN A 160 -40.99 0.91 -33.35
C ASN A 160 -40.64 1.43 -34.75
N LEU A 161 -40.34 0.55 -35.72
CA LEU A 161 -40.17 0.96 -37.12
C LEU A 161 -41.46 1.57 -37.68
N LEU A 162 -42.64 1.01 -37.35
CA LEU A 162 -43.94 1.55 -37.79
C LEU A 162 -44.25 2.92 -37.19
N THR A 163 -43.97 3.10 -35.90
CA THR A 163 -44.36 4.30 -35.17
C THR A 163 -43.32 5.42 -35.21
N ARG A 164 -42.02 5.08 -35.32
CA ARG A 164 -40.88 6.00 -35.17
C ARG A 164 -39.88 5.97 -36.32
N GLY A 165 -39.98 5.01 -37.24
CA GLY A 165 -39.03 4.82 -38.35
C GLY A 165 -37.64 4.31 -37.94
N HIS A 166 -37.43 4.05 -36.64
CA HIS A 166 -36.19 3.49 -36.09
C HIS A 166 -36.47 2.71 -34.80
N TYR A 167 -35.54 1.82 -34.45
CA TYR A 167 -35.56 0.97 -33.26
C TYR A 167 -34.18 0.93 -32.61
N GLU A 168 -34.12 0.91 -31.28
CA GLU A 168 -32.89 0.82 -30.50
C GLU A 168 -33.15 0.03 -29.23
N ILE A 169 -32.30 -0.97 -28.95
CA ILE A 169 -32.41 -1.81 -27.77
C ILE A 169 -31.04 -2.32 -27.31
N THR A 170 -30.90 -2.56 -26.02
CA THR A 170 -29.79 -3.34 -25.45
C THR A 170 -30.28 -4.73 -25.10
N ILE A 171 -29.59 -5.77 -25.60
CA ILE A 171 -29.95 -7.17 -25.40
C ILE A 171 -28.73 -7.96 -24.93
N GLU A 172 -28.97 -9.08 -24.25
CA GLU A 172 -27.95 -10.09 -23.97
C GLU A 172 -28.08 -11.19 -25.02
N ASP A 173 -26.95 -11.57 -25.62
CA ASP A 173 -26.91 -12.55 -26.71
C ASP A 173 -25.66 -13.44 -26.59
N ARG A 174 -25.52 -14.43 -27.48
CA ARG A 174 -24.37 -15.33 -27.52
C ARG A 174 -23.83 -15.50 -28.93
N THR A 175 -22.50 -15.57 -29.07
CA THR A 175 -21.86 -15.97 -30.34
C THR A 175 -22.17 -17.44 -30.66
N LEU A 176 -21.90 -17.88 -31.90
CA LEU A 176 -22.00 -19.29 -32.29
C LEU A 176 -21.10 -20.22 -31.46
N SER A 177 -20.00 -19.71 -30.88
CA SER A 177 -19.12 -20.45 -29.97
C SER A 177 -19.60 -20.47 -28.52
N GLY A 178 -20.71 -19.80 -28.20
CA GLY A 178 -21.32 -19.76 -26.87
C GLY A 178 -20.79 -18.66 -25.95
N ARG A 179 -20.05 -17.67 -26.46
CA ARG A 179 -19.59 -16.52 -25.67
C ARG A 179 -20.75 -15.54 -25.45
N GLU A 180 -20.99 -15.17 -24.19
CA GLU A 180 -22.00 -14.17 -23.84
C GLU A 180 -21.57 -12.75 -24.22
N LEU A 181 -22.49 -12.00 -24.81
CA LEU A 181 -22.34 -10.63 -25.26
C LEU A 181 -23.49 -9.77 -24.74
N THR A 182 -23.20 -8.52 -24.41
CA THR A 182 -24.20 -7.46 -24.27
C THR A 182 -24.15 -6.61 -25.53
N LEU A 183 -25.22 -6.64 -26.32
CA LEU A 183 -25.31 -6.00 -27.61
C LEU A 183 -26.24 -4.78 -27.56
N GLU A 184 -25.82 -3.69 -28.21
CA GLU A 184 -26.68 -2.58 -28.55
C GLU A 184 -27.06 -2.71 -30.03
N LEU A 185 -28.36 -2.94 -30.29
CA LEU A 185 -28.91 -3.11 -31.62
C LEU A 185 -29.71 -1.85 -31.99
N ARG A 186 -29.44 -1.31 -33.16
CA ARG A 186 -30.15 -0.18 -33.72
C ARG A 186 -30.54 -0.44 -35.16
N ALA A 187 -31.82 -0.27 -35.49
CA ALA A 187 -32.36 -0.43 -36.84
C ALA A 187 -33.04 0.85 -37.33
N VAL A 188 -32.88 1.18 -38.61
CA VAL A 188 -33.44 2.40 -39.23
C VAL A 188 -33.90 2.08 -40.65
N VAL A 189 -35.10 2.53 -41.02
CA VAL A 189 -35.58 2.41 -42.41
C VAL A 189 -34.81 3.38 -43.31
N ALA A 190 -34.35 2.93 -44.46
CA ALA A 190 -33.63 3.77 -45.41
C ALA A 190 -34.54 4.87 -45.98
N GLU A 191 -33.95 6.04 -46.24
CA GLU A 191 -34.65 7.19 -46.82
C GLU A 191 -35.25 6.83 -48.19
N GLY A 192 -36.54 7.12 -48.39
CA GLY A 192 -37.31 6.76 -49.58
C GLY A 192 -37.99 5.38 -49.53
N TYR A 193 -37.73 4.58 -48.49
CA TYR A 193 -38.32 3.25 -48.27
C TYR A 193 -39.25 3.19 -47.05
N GLU A 194 -39.66 4.33 -46.49
CA GLU A 194 -40.45 4.42 -45.25
C GLU A 194 -41.82 3.75 -45.36
N THR A 195 -42.37 3.68 -46.57
CA THR A 195 -43.67 3.07 -46.84
C THR A 195 -43.59 1.59 -47.23
N THR A 196 -42.47 1.16 -47.82
CA THR A 196 -42.29 -0.19 -48.38
C THR A 196 -41.45 -1.11 -47.51
N TRP A 197 -40.50 -0.55 -46.74
CA TRP A 197 -39.52 -1.26 -45.90
C TRP A 197 -38.65 -2.27 -46.65
N GLU A 198 -38.43 -2.07 -47.95
CA GLU A 198 -37.54 -2.93 -48.74
C GLU A 198 -36.07 -2.79 -48.34
N LYS A 199 -35.74 -1.71 -47.60
CA LYS A 199 -34.38 -1.46 -47.13
C LYS A 199 -34.37 -0.91 -45.70
N VAL A 200 -33.91 -1.73 -44.77
CA VAL A 200 -33.67 -1.40 -43.36
C VAL A 200 -32.19 -1.62 -43.06
N TYR A 201 -31.55 -0.65 -42.41
CA TYR A 201 -30.17 -0.76 -41.95
C TYR A 201 -30.15 -1.05 -40.46
N ALA A 202 -29.48 -2.13 -40.07
CA ALA A 202 -29.25 -2.42 -38.67
C ALA A 202 -27.76 -2.45 -38.32
N SER A 203 -27.44 -1.91 -37.15
CA SER A 203 -26.11 -1.86 -36.57
C SER A 203 -26.12 -2.56 -35.22
N VAL A 204 -25.10 -3.38 -34.96
CA VAL A 204 -24.96 -4.16 -33.73
C VAL A 204 -23.60 -3.86 -33.11
N ILE A 205 -23.57 -3.42 -31.85
CA ILE A 205 -22.34 -3.05 -31.15
C ILE A 205 -22.19 -3.89 -29.87
N ASP A 206 -21.03 -4.52 -29.69
CA ASP A 206 -20.67 -5.16 -28.42
C ASP A 206 -20.31 -4.11 -27.37
N ILE A 207 -21.15 -3.98 -26.34
CA ILE A 207 -20.97 -3.08 -25.21
C ILE A 207 -20.68 -3.83 -23.89
N THR A 208 -20.29 -5.10 -23.96
CA THR A 208 -20.05 -5.97 -22.79
C THR A 208 -19.03 -5.35 -21.83
N GLU A 209 -17.84 -5.01 -22.34
CA GLU A 209 -16.77 -4.40 -21.53
C GLU A 209 -17.16 -3.00 -21.02
N GLN A 210 -17.88 -2.21 -21.82
CA GLN A 210 -18.32 -0.88 -21.42
C GLN A 210 -19.34 -0.95 -20.27
N THR A 211 -20.26 -1.90 -20.34
CA THR A 211 -21.28 -2.14 -19.30
C THR A 211 -20.62 -2.65 -18.02
N ARG A 212 -19.66 -3.56 -18.12
CA ARG A 212 -18.85 -4.03 -16.98
C ARG A 212 -18.13 -2.86 -16.29
N LEU A 213 -17.42 -2.04 -17.05
CA LEU A 213 -16.69 -0.87 -16.52
C LEU A 213 -17.64 0.18 -15.90
N LYS A 214 -18.81 0.41 -16.48
CA LYS A 214 -19.82 1.35 -15.97
C LYS A 214 -20.41 0.87 -14.64
N ASN A 215 -20.65 -0.43 -14.50
CA ASN A 215 -21.14 -1.05 -13.27
C ASN A 215 -20.07 -1.04 -12.17
N GLU A 216 -18.82 -1.36 -12.51
CA GLU A 216 -17.66 -1.22 -11.60
C GLU A 216 -17.53 0.23 -11.10
N LYS A 217 -17.60 1.22 -12.00
CA LYS A 217 -17.53 2.65 -11.64
C LYS A 217 -18.65 3.07 -10.67
N LYS A 218 -19.90 2.68 -10.92
CA LYS A 218 -21.02 2.98 -10.01
C LYS A 218 -20.85 2.34 -8.62
N ALA A 219 -20.27 1.14 -8.56
CA ALA A 219 -19.95 0.49 -7.29
C ALA A 219 -18.88 1.28 -6.52
N TYR A 220 -17.82 1.74 -7.20
CA TYR A 220 -16.79 2.58 -6.61
C TYR A 220 -17.32 3.95 -6.16
N GLU A 221 -18.21 4.60 -6.93
CA GLU A 221 -18.81 5.89 -6.53
C GLU A 221 -19.65 5.76 -5.26
N LYS A 222 -20.44 4.69 -5.11
CA LYS A 222 -21.16 4.38 -3.87
C LYS A 222 -20.21 4.15 -2.69
N GLN A 223 -19.09 3.47 -2.93
CA GLN A 223 -18.06 3.23 -1.92
C GLN A 223 -17.39 4.53 -1.47
N ILE A 224 -17.14 5.47 -2.40
CA ILE A 224 -16.59 6.80 -2.10
C ILE A 224 -17.57 7.64 -1.27
N GLN A 225 -18.85 7.71 -1.66
CA GLN A 225 -19.86 8.45 -0.89
C GLN A 225 -20.02 7.91 0.53
N GLN A 226 -19.99 6.59 0.69
CA GLN A 226 -20.02 5.96 2.02
C GLN A 226 -18.77 6.30 2.84
N SER A 227 -17.60 6.33 2.21
CA SER A 227 -16.33 6.73 2.84
C SER A 227 -16.38 8.18 3.33
N GLN A 228 -16.93 9.10 2.53
CA GLN A 228 -17.08 10.52 2.90
C GLN A 228 -18.07 10.73 4.06
N LYS A 229 -19.14 9.94 4.11
CA LYS A 229 -20.11 9.99 5.23
C LYS A 229 -19.49 9.53 6.55
N LEU A 230 -18.67 8.48 6.50
CA LEU A 230 -17.91 8.00 7.66
C LEU A 230 -16.86 9.01 8.11
N GLU A 231 -16.19 9.69 7.17
CA GLU A 231 -15.21 10.76 7.47
C GLU A 231 -15.85 11.97 8.18
N ALA A 232 -17.06 12.38 7.75
CA ALA A 232 -17.81 13.46 8.41
C ALA A 232 -18.24 13.11 9.85
N ILE A 233 -18.65 11.85 10.08
CA ILE A 233 -18.94 11.32 11.42
C ILE A 233 -17.65 11.24 12.26
N GLY A 234 -16.54 10.87 11.61
CA GLY A 234 -15.14 10.95 12.06
C GLY A 234 -14.79 12.25 12.76
N SER A 235 -14.96 13.34 12.03
CA SER A 235 -14.61 14.69 12.46
C SER A 235 -15.48 15.18 13.63
N LEU A 236 -16.79 14.94 13.58
CA LEU A 236 -17.74 15.32 14.65
C LEU A 236 -17.49 14.55 15.96
N ALA A 237 -17.22 13.24 15.86
CA ALA A 237 -16.89 12.40 17.01
C ALA A 237 -15.61 12.87 17.71
N GLY A 238 -14.63 13.40 16.97
CA GLY A 238 -13.40 13.99 17.49
C GLY A 238 -13.63 15.21 18.38
N GLY A 239 -14.47 16.15 17.94
CA GLY A 239 -14.82 17.35 18.72
C GLY A 239 -15.56 17.00 20.02
N ILE A 240 -16.52 16.08 19.96
CA ILE A 240 -17.28 15.63 21.13
C ILE A 240 -16.36 14.92 22.15
N ALA A 241 -15.45 14.08 21.68
CA ALA A 241 -14.52 13.36 22.54
C ALA A 241 -13.60 14.29 23.34
N HIS A 242 -13.13 15.37 22.71
CA HIS A 242 -12.32 16.40 23.37
C HIS A 242 -13.07 17.03 24.56
N ASP A 243 -14.33 17.44 24.35
CA ASP A 243 -15.13 18.09 25.38
C ASP A 243 -15.41 17.15 26.56
N PHE A 244 -15.66 15.86 26.29
CA PHE A 244 -15.79 14.86 27.36
C PHE A 244 -14.50 14.69 28.16
N ASN A 245 -13.34 14.65 27.51
CA ASN A 245 -12.06 14.53 28.20
C ASN A 245 -11.75 15.76 29.07
N ASN A 246 -12.16 16.96 28.66
CA ASN A 246 -12.02 18.18 29.45
C ASN A 246 -12.92 18.18 30.71
N ILE A 247 -14.10 17.53 30.65
CA ILE A 247 -14.96 17.35 31.82
C ILE A 247 -14.40 16.27 32.76
N LEU A 248 -13.88 15.16 32.21
CA LEU A 248 -13.37 14.04 32.99
C LEU A 248 -12.06 14.36 33.73
N SER A 249 -11.21 15.20 33.13
CA SER A 249 -9.91 15.60 33.69
C SER A 249 -9.99 16.19 35.11
N PRO A 250 -10.78 17.25 35.39
CA PRO A 250 -10.88 17.81 36.72
C PRO A 250 -11.57 16.87 37.72
N ILE A 251 -12.59 16.11 37.29
CA ILE A 251 -13.30 15.14 38.14
C ILE A 251 -12.33 14.06 38.64
N MET A 252 -11.57 13.49 37.71
CA MET A 252 -10.65 12.40 38.00
C MET A 252 -9.45 12.88 38.82
N GLY A 253 -8.81 13.99 38.44
CA GLY A 253 -7.63 14.47 39.13
C GLY A 253 -7.91 14.98 40.55
N ARG A 254 -9.06 15.62 40.81
CA ARG A 254 -9.47 15.99 42.18
C ARG A 254 -9.66 14.76 43.07
N ALA A 255 -10.26 13.70 42.54
CA ALA A 255 -10.41 12.44 43.27
C ALA A 255 -9.06 11.76 43.56
N GLU A 256 -8.10 11.79 42.63
CA GLU A 256 -6.73 11.30 42.86
C GLU A 256 -5.99 12.10 43.94
N LEU A 257 -6.11 13.43 43.92
CA LEU A 257 -5.52 14.30 44.95
C LEU A 257 -6.12 14.04 46.34
N MET A 258 -7.43 13.77 46.42
CA MET A 258 -8.09 13.40 47.68
C MET A 258 -7.64 12.03 48.20
N LEU A 259 -7.38 11.06 47.32
CA LEU A 259 -6.84 9.75 47.71
C LEU A 259 -5.44 9.84 48.33
N LEU A 260 -4.65 10.81 47.90
CA LEU A 260 -3.29 11.05 48.36
C LEU A 260 -3.21 11.85 49.68
N ASP A 261 -4.33 12.40 50.18
CA ASP A 261 -4.34 13.12 51.47
C ASP A 261 -4.44 12.15 52.66
N PRO A 262 -3.42 12.10 53.54
CA PRO A 262 -3.41 11.19 54.69
C PRO A 262 -4.52 11.47 55.70
N GLN A 263 -5.08 12.68 55.75
CA GLN A 263 -6.10 13.07 56.73
C GLN A 263 -7.52 12.62 56.35
N ASN A 264 -7.72 12.15 55.11
CA ASN A 264 -9.03 11.70 54.66
C ASN A 264 -9.44 10.37 55.29
N SER A 265 -10.70 10.30 55.72
CA SER A 265 -11.32 9.10 56.30
C SER A 265 -11.37 7.95 55.31
N SER A 266 -11.45 6.71 55.81
CA SER A 266 -11.57 5.50 54.97
C SER A 266 -12.76 5.57 54.02
N VAL A 267 -13.89 6.09 54.48
CA VAL A 267 -15.12 6.29 53.69
C VAL A 267 -14.91 7.29 52.56
N MET A 268 -14.22 8.40 52.83
CA MET A 268 -13.90 9.40 51.80
C MET A 268 -12.96 8.84 50.72
N ARG A 269 -11.94 8.06 51.13
CA ARG A 269 -11.04 7.39 50.18
C ARG A 269 -11.79 6.40 49.31
N GLU A 270 -12.69 5.60 49.89
CA GLU A 270 -13.52 4.66 49.11
C GLU A 270 -14.41 5.39 48.08
N HIS A 271 -15.06 6.49 48.46
CA HIS A 271 -15.84 7.31 47.53
C HIS A 271 -14.97 7.90 46.41
N CYS A 272 -13.78 8.42 46.73
CA CYS A 272 -12.85 8.96 45.73
C CYS A 272 -12.36 7.87 44.77
N GLN A 273 -12.05 6.67 45.27
CA GLN A 273 -11.66 5.53 44.45
C GLN A 273 -12.74 5.17 43.42
N ARG A 274 -14.02 5.15 43.86
CA ARG A 274 -15.16 4.88 42.97
C ARG A 274 -15.35 5.97 41.91
N ILE A 275 -15.08 7.24 42.23
CA ILE A 275 -15.10 8.34 41.27
C ILE A 275 -14.00 8.16 40.22
N VAL A 276 -12.77 7.82 40.64
CA VAL A 276 -11.64 7.55 39.73
C VAL A 276 -11.98 6.38 38.79
N GLU A 277 -12.53 5.27 39.30
CA GLU A 277 -12.93 4.12 38.50
C GLU A 277 -14.06 4.44 37.51
N ALA A 278 -15.05 5.26 37.91
CA ALA A 278 -16.11 5.72 37.01
C ALA A 278 -15.56 6.60 35.89
N SER A 279 -14.66 7.54 36.20
CA SER A 279 -14.02 8.41 35.21
C SER A 279 -13.11 7.64 34.24
N LYS A 280 -12.37 6.63 34.71
CA LYS A 280 -11.58 5.72 33.86
C LYS A 280 -12.47 4.96 32.86
N ARG A 281 -13.65 4.51 33.30
CA ARG A 281 -14.64 3.86 32.41
C ARG A 281 -15.20 4.82 31.37
N ALA A 282 -15.55 6.04 31.78
CA ALA A 282 -16.04 7.07 30.86
C ALA A 282 -14.99 7.43 29.80
N ARG A 283 -13.71 7.54 30.19
CA ARG A 283 -12.59 7.71 29.25
C ARG A 283 -12.48 6.56 28.25
N GLY A 284 -12.69 5.32 28.69
CA GLY A 284 -12.70 4.14 27.83
C GLY A 284 -13.80 4.22 26.75
N LEU A 285 -15.00 4.66 27.12
CA LEU A 285 -16.12 4.86 26.18
C LEU A 285 -15.82 5.93 25.13
N VAL A 286 -15.21 7.06 25.54
CA VAL A 286 -14.79 8.12 24.63
C VAL A 286 -13.77 7.61 23.61
N LYS A 287 -12.79 6.81 24.05
CA LYS A 287 -11.78 6.21 23.18
C LYS A 287 -12.40 5.30 22.11
N GLN A 288 -13.44 4.55 22.44
CA GLN A 288 -14.09 3.64 21.49
C GLN A 288 -14.94 4.34 20.45
N ILE A 289 -15.65 5.43 20.82
CA ILE A 289 -16.39 6.25 19.86
C ILE A 289 -15.43 6.76 18.76
N LEU A 290 -14.19 7.05 19.13
CA LEU A 290 -13.14 7.46 18.19
C LEU A 290 -12.64 6.30 17.31
N THR A 291 -12.50 5.08 17.87
CA THR A 291 -12.10 3.88 17.12
C THR A 291 -13.11 3.51 16.03
N PHE A 292 -14.41 3.72 16.24
CA PHE A 292 -15.46 3.47 15.24
C PHE A 292 -15.47 4.47 14.08
N SER A 293 -14.76 5.59 14.21
CA SER A 293 -14.88 6.75 13.33
C SER A 293 -13.79 6.85 12.25
N ARG A 294 -12.87 5.89 12.17
CA ARG A 294 -11.68 5.97 11.30
C ARG A 294 -11.46 4.76 10.40
N LYS A 295 -10.79 5.02 9.27
CA LYS A 295 -10.28 4.05 8.30
C LYS A 295 -8.76 3.96 8.53
N VAL A 296 -8.27 2.86 9.11
CA VAL A 296 -6.84 2.69 9.45
C VAL A 296 -6.15 1.82 8.39
N GLU A 297 -4.91 2.16 8.01
CA GLU A 297 -4.01 1.29 7.25
C GLU A 297 -3.70 0.02 8.07
N GLN A 298 -3.70 -1.15 7.43
CA GLN A 298 -3.64 -2.45 8.12
C GLN A 298 -2.23 -2.69 8.71
N ASP A 299 -2.11 -2.74 10.05
CA ASP A 299 -0.85 -3.08 10.74
C ASP A 299 -0.90 -4.52 11.29
N ILE A 300 -0.51 -5.49 10.45
CA ILE A 300 -0.55 -6.93 10.78
C ILE A 300 0.65 -7.29 11.65
N GLN A 301 0.40 -7.51 12.94
CA GLN A 301 1.40 -7.90 13.94
C GLN A 301 0.93 -9.14 14.73
N PRO A 302 1.78 -9.80 15.51
CA PRO A 302 1.32 -10.87 16.36
C PRO A 302 0.53 -10.35 17.57
N VAL A 303 -0.72 -10.78 17.70
CA VAL A 303 -1.68 -10.31 18.70
C VAL A 303 -2.12 -11.47 19.60
N SER A 304 -2.20 -11.22 20.92
CA SER A 304 -2.82 -12.13 21.88
C SER A 304 -4.34 -12.02 21.82
N LEU A 305 -5.01 -13.03 21.27
CA LEU A 305 -6.48 -13.03 21.16
C LEU A 305 -7.16 -13.12 22.54
N GLU A 306 -6.50 -13.74 23.52
CA GLU A 306 -6.92 -13.76 24.93
C GLU A 306 -7.10 -12.34 25.47
N HIS A 307 -6.12 -11.46 25.27
CA HIS A 307 -6.19 -10.08 25.76
C HIS A 307 -7.32 -9.30 25.08
N ILE A 308 -7.52 -9.48 23.77
CA ILE A 308 -8.62 -8.81 23.04
C ILE A 308 -9.98 -9.25 23.59
N VAL A 309 -10.15 -10.55 23.87
CA VAL A 309 -11.40 -11.07 24.45
C VAL A 309 -11.59 -10.51 25.87
N ASP A 310 -10.56 -10.48 26.70
CA ASP A 310 -10.62 -9.91 28.05
C ASP A 310 -10.99 -8.42 28.03
N GLU A 311 -10.37 -7.63 27.14
CA GLU A 311 -10.69 -6.21 26.96
C GLU A 311 -12.15 -6.01 26.55
N VAL A 312 -12.65 -6.80 25.60
CA VAL A 312 -14.06 -6.75 25.17
C VAL A 312 -15.00 -7.19 26.29
N VAL A 313 -14.67 -8.26 27.03
CA VAL A 313 -15.47 -8.75 28.16
C VAL A 313 -15.56 -7.70 29.28
N GLN A 314 -14.43 -7.10 29.65
CA GLN A 314 -14.39 -6.01 30.63
C GLN A 314 -15.21 -4.80 30.15
N PHE A 315 -15.22 -4.57 28.84
CA PHE A 315 -15.96 -3.48 28.23
C PHE A 315 -17.48 -3.69 28.20
N ILE A 316 -17.97 -4.89 27.87
CA ILE A 316 -19.41 -5.14 27.73
C ILE A 316 -20.10 -5.45 29.05
N ARG A 317 -19.36 -5.95 30.04
CA ARG A 317 -19.91 -6.31 31.35
C ARG A 317 -20.75 -5.18 32.00
N PRO A 318 -20.38 -3.89 31.92
CA PRO A 318 -21.18 -2.79 32.45
C PRO A 318 -22.36 -2.35 31.57
N THR A 319 -22.37 -2.69 30.27
CA THR A 319 -23.43 -2.31 29.31
C THR A 319 -24.50 -3.38 29.14
N LEU A 320 -24.22 -4.61 29.57
CA LEU A 320 -25.21 -5.69 29.56
C LEU A 320 -26.30 -5.45 30.63
N PRO A 321 -27.59 -5.60 30.28
CA PRO A 321 -28.67 -5.58 31.27
C PRO A 321 -28.50 -6.72 32.27
N SER A 322 -29.04 -6.56 33.48
CA SER A 322 -29.02 -7.59 34.54
C SER A 322 -29.73 -8.90 34.17
N THR A 323 -30.39 -8.95 33.02
CA THR A 323 -31.06 -10.14 32.46
C THR A 323 -30.13 -11.07 31.68
N ILE A 324 -28.89 -10.64 31.35
CA ILE A 324 -27.92 -11.43 30.59
C ILE A 324 -26.75 -11.84 31.49
N THR A 325 -26.54 -13.15 31.61
CA THR A 325 -25.39 -13.71 32.35
C THR A 325 -24.20 -13.87 31.42
N LEU A 326 -23.04 -13.37 31.82
CA LEU A 326 -21.79 -13.48 31.07
C LEU A 326 -20.91 -14.60 31.64
N THR A 327 -20.51 -15.55 30.81
CA THR A 327 -19.62 -16.66 31.21
C THR A 327 -18.43 -16.76 30.25
N GLN A 328 -17.27 -17.20 30.77
CA GLN A 328 -16.03 -17.33 29.99
C GLN A 328 -15.30 -18.62 30.33
N ASP A 329 -14.73 -19.28 29.31
CA ASP A 329 -13.87 -20.47 29.43
C ASP A 329 -12.66 -20.34 28.48
N ILE A 330 -11.55 -19.85 29.02
CA ILE A 330 -10.31 -19.58 28.28
C ILE A 330 -9.22 -20.51 28.80
N THR A 331 -8.63 -21.33 27.91
CA THR A 331 -7.59 -22.31 28.27
C THR A 331 -6.19 -21.79 27.93
N SER A 332 -5.56 -21.09 28.88
CA SER A 332 -4.21 -20.51 28.73
C SER A 332 -3.10 -21.52 29.10
N PRO A 333 -1.87 -21.41 28.54
CA PRO A 333 -1.38 -20.40 27.60
C PRO A 333 -1.77 -20.67 26.15
N LEU A 334 -2.13 -19.61 25.42
CA LEU A 334 -2.53 -19.68 24.02
C LEU A 334 -1.46 -19.05 23.10
N PRO A 335 -1.24 -19.60 21.88
CA PRO A 335 -0.40 -18.98 20.87
C PRO A 335 -1.01 -17.65 20.36
N ALA A 336 -0.21 -16.84 19.67
CA ALA A 336 -0.66 -15.58 19.08
C ALA A 336 -1.27 -15.79 17.68
N VAL A 337 -1.95 -14.77 17.14
CA VAL A 337 -2.43 -14.71 15.75
C VAL A 337 -1.81 -13.51 15.04
N MET A 338 -1.50 -13.61 13.75
CA MET A 338 -1.02 -12.47 12.97
C MET A 338 -2.22 -11.66 12.47
N ALA A 339 -2.47 -10.51 13.08
CA ALA A 339 -3.62 -9.67 12.78
C ALA A 339 -3.40 -8.21 13.20
N ASP A 340 -4.28 -7.32 12.75
CA ASP A 340 -4.41 -5.98 13.29
C ASP A 340 -5.30 -6.04 14.55
N SER A 341 -4.84 -5.47 15.67
CA SER A 341 -5.56 -5.53 16.94
C SER A 341 -6.91 -4.81 16.89
N THR A 342 -7.03 -3.74 16.09
CA THR A 342 -8.28 -2.98 15.92
C THR A 342 -9.31 -3.79 15.12
N GLN A 343 -8.87 -4.49 14.08
CA GLN A 343 -9.74 -5.37 13.32
C GLN A 343 -10.21 -6.60 14.13
N LEU A 344 -9.34 -7.16 14.98
CA LEU A 344 -9.76 -8.22 15.90
C LEU A 344 -10.76 -7.73 16.94
N HIS A 345 -10.56 -6.54 17.52
CA HIS A 345 -11.58 -5.89 18.36
C HIS A 345 -12.91 -5.75 17.63
N GLN A 346 -12.87 -5.31 16.36
CA GLN A 346 -14.06 -5.18 15.53
C GLN A 346 -14.76 -6.52 15.28
N VAL A 347 -13.99 -7.60 15.07
CA VAL A 347 -14.54 -8.96 14.93
C VAL A 347 -15.29 -9.35 16.21
N VAL A 348 -14.63 -9.31 17.37
CA VAL A 348 -15.24 -9.75 18.64
C VAL A 348 -16.44 -8.87 18.98
N MET A 349 -16.33 -7.54 18.85
CA MET A 349 -17.43 -6.61 19.14
C MET A 349 -18.65 -6.83 18.24
N ASN A 350 -18.46 -7.12 16.95
CA ASN A 350 -19.57 -7.40 16.04
C ASN A 350 -20.30 -8.70 16.40
N LEU A 351 -19.56 -9.75 16.78
CA LEU A 351 -20.15 -11.02 17.23
C LEU A 351 -20.97 -10.82 18.50
N VAL A 352 -20.41 -10.11 19.47
CA VAL A 352 -21.07 -9.79 20.75
C VAL A 352 -22.31 -8.93 20.56
N THR A 353 -22.23 -7.93 19.68
CA THR A 353 -23.37 -7.07 19.38
C THR A 353 -24.51 -7.86 18.75
N ASN A 354 -24.22 -8.85 17.90
CA ASN A 354 -25.25 -9.72 17.33
C ASN A 354 -25.86 -10.64 18.39
N ALA A 355 -25.03 -11.25 19.23
CA ALA A 355 -25.47 -12.07 20.35
C ALA A 355 -26.36 -11.28 21.33
N PHE A 356 -25.98 -10.04 21.65
CA PHE A 356 -26.77 -9.14 22.50
C PHE A 356 -28.14 -8.85 21.90
N HIS A 357 -28.19 -8.47 20.61
CA HIS A 357 -29.46 -8.19 19.94
C HIS A 357 -30.39 -9.42 19.89
N ALA A 358 -29.83 -10.63 19.80
CA ALA A 358 -30.62 -11.86 19.83
C ALA A 358 -31.31 -12.10 21.18
N MET A 359 -30.85 -11.42 22.25
CA MET A 359 -31.32 -11.54 23.63
C MET A 359 -31.90 -10.23 24.20
N GLU A 360 -32.11 -9.19 23.38
CA GLU A 360 -32.48 -7.84 23.84
C GLU A 360 -33.76 -7.80 24.69
N HIS A 361 -34.67 -8.76 24.50
CA HIS A 361 -35.96 -8.84 25.18
C HIS A 361 -36.14 -10.12 26.02
N THR A 362 -35.10 -10.95 26.15
CA THR A 362 -35.16 -12.24 26.84
C THR A 362 -34.05 -12.35 27.89
N LYS A 363 -34.23 -13.22 28.88
CA LYS A 363 -33.11 -13.63 29.75
C LYS A 363 -32.25 -14.62 28.99
N GLY A 364 -30.94 -14.50 29.11
CA GLY A 364 -30.04 -15.37 28.37
C GLY A 364 -28.63 -15.39 28.91
N THR A 365 -27.81 -16.27 28.32
CA THR A 365 -26.39 -16.38 28.65
C THR A 365 -25.56 -16.05 27.42
N LEU A 366 -24.59 -15.14 27.58
CA LEU A 366 -23.52 -14.91 26.62
C LEU A 366 -22.29 -15.68 27.09
N HIS A 367 -21.81 -16.60 26.27
CA HIS A 367 -20.68 -17.47 26.59
C HIS A 367 -19.52 -17.24 25.61
N PHE A 368 -18.33 -17.04 26.17
CA PHE A 368 -17.07 -16.98 25.43
C PHE A 368 -16.23 -18.22 25.73
N SER A 369 -15.72 -18.88 24.70
CA SER A 369 -14.67 -19.90 24.86
C SER A 369 -13.52 -19.64 23.91
N LEU A 370 -12.28 -19.81 24.40
CA LEU A 370 -11.08 -19.66 23.59
C LEU A 370 -10.09 -20.78 23.90
N HIS A 371 -9.76 -21.57 22.87
CA HIS A 371 -8.85 -22.71 22.99
C HIS A 371 -8.04 -22.93 21.69
N SER A 372 -6.88 -23.56 21.81
CA SER A 372 -6.07 -23.98 20.65
C SER A 372 -6.55 -25.34 20.15
N VAL A 373 -6.71 -25.48 18.84
CA VAL A 373 -7.13 -26.72 18.18
C VAL A 373 -6.17 -27.04 17.03
N TRP A 374 -5.90 -28.33 16.83
CA TRP A 374 -5.21 -28.82 15.64
C TRP A 374 -6.27 -29.32 14.66
N LEU A 375 -6.26 -28.82 13.42
CA LEU A 375 -7.17 -29.23 12.37
C LEU A 375 -6.42 -30.11 11.35
N ASP A 376 -6.92 -31.31 11.12
CA ASP A 376 -6.44 -32.19 10.07
C ASP A 376 -7.26 -32.01 8.78
N VAL A 377 -6.84 -32.65 7.68
CA VAL A 377 -7.49 -32.52 6.36
C VAL A 377 -8.99 -32.83 6.39
N ALA A 378 -9.43 -33.74 7.27
CA ALA A 378 -10.84 -34.13 7.41
C ALA A 378 -11.69 -33.06 8.12
N ASP A 379 -11.07 -32.16 8.88
CA ASP A 379 -11.74 -31.11 9.67
C ASP A 379 -11.77 -29.75 8.94
N CYS A 380 -11.13 -29.65 7.78
CA CYS A 380 -11.14 -28.48 6.91
C CYS A 380 -12.52 -28.30 6.25
N PHE A 381 -13.33 -27.35 6.75
CA PHE A 381 -14.69 -27.08 6.27
C PHE A 381 -14.79 -25.91 5.27
N ASP A 382 -13.68 -25.21 5.00
CA ASP A 382 -13.58 -24.04 4.11
C ASP A 382 -12.25 -24.11 3.35
N GLU A 383 -12.23 -23.63 2.10
CA GLU A 383 -11.02 -23.57 1.26
C GLU A 383 -9.88 -22.74 1.87
N ASN A 384 -10.18 -21.81 2.78
CA ASN A 384 -9.19 -21.00 3.51
C ASN A 384 -8.61 -21.68 4.76
N ILE A 385 -9.19 -22.81 5.20
CA ILE A 385 -8.69 -23.57 6.35
C ILE A 385 -7.77 -24.68 5.84
N LEU A 386 -6.47 -24.52 6.09
CA LEU A 386 -5.45 -25.52 5.78
C LEU A 386 -5.16 -26.36 7.03
N PRO A 387 -4.64 -27.60 6.89
CA PRO A 387 -4.24 -28.39 8.04
C PRO A 387 -3.17 -27.68 8.87
N GLY A 388 -3.36 -27.61 10.19
CA GLY A 388 -2.44 -26.92 11.09
C GLY A 388 -3.05 -26.52 12.43
N ARG A 389 -2.29 -25.72 13.20
CA ARG A 389 -2.69 -25.24 14.52
C ARG A 389 -3.50 -23.94 14.38
N TYR A 390 -4.66 -23.89 15.02
CA TYR A 390 -5.58 -22.74 15.02
C TYR A 390 -5.92 -22.33 16.46
N LEU A 391 -6.32 -21.07 16.64
CA LEU A 391 -7.12 -20.62 17.77
C LEU A 391 -8.59 -20.64 17.36
N CYS A 392 -9.43 -21.24 18.21
CA CYS A 392 -10.87 -21.28 18.06
C CYS A 392 -11.51 -20.37 19.12
N LEU A 393 -12.05 -19.22 18.68
CA LEU A 393 -12.88 -18.34 19.51
C LEU A 393 -14.36 -18.67 19.28
N VAL A 394 -15.05 -19.04 20.34
CA VAL A 394 -16.48 -19.31 20.35
C VAL A 394 -17.21 -18.18 21.05
N VAL A 395 -18.17 -17.55 20.37
CA VAL A 395 -19.13 -16.62 20.95
C VAL A 395 -20.52 -17.24 20.80
N ALA A 396 -21.17 -17.57 21.92
CA ALA A 396 -22.46 -18.24 21.94
C ALA A 396 -23.50 -17.46 22.74
N ASP A 397 -24.71 -17.35 22.19
CA ASP A 397 -25.89 -16.78 22.84
C ASP A 397 -27.01 -17.82 22.98
N THR A 398 -27.90 -17.60 23.95
CA THR A 398 -29.15 -18.36 24.13
C THR A 398 -30.36 -17.55 23.65
N GLY A 399 -30.19 -16.73 22.62
CA GLY A 399 -31.21 -15.86 22.06
C GLY A 399 -32.20 -16.59 21.14
N HIS A 400 -32.87 -15.83 20.28
CA HIS A 400 -33.92 -16.38 19.41
C HIS A 400 -33.42 -17.32 18.29
N GLY A 401 -32.11 -17.39 18.03
CA GLY A 401 -31.51 -18.21 16.97
C GLY A 401 -31.84 -17.74 15.54
N ILE A 402 -31.28 -18.42 14.54
CA ILE A 402 -31.36 -18.08 13.12
C ILE A 402 -31.92 -19.29 12.34
N ASP A 403 -32.91 -19.08 11.49
CA ASP A 403 -33.47 -20.14 10.64
C ASP A 403 -32.54 -20.51 9.47
N LYS A 404 -32.74 -21.71 8.90
CA LYS A 404 -31.88 -22.25 7.82
C LYS A 404 -31.87 -21.42 6.54
N ALA A 405 -32.97 -20.74 6.19
CA ALA A 405 -33.01 -19.92 4.97
C ALA A 405 -32.23 -18.62 5.15
N THR A 406 -32.26 -18.06 6.36
CA THR A 406 -31.51 -16.86 6.75
C THR A 406 -30.02 -17.16 6.92
N LEU A 407 -29.63 -18.32 7.49
CA LEU A 407 -28.23 -18.70 7.71
C LEU A 407 -27.36 -18.59 6.44
N ASN A 408 -27.90 -18.90 5.27
CA ASN A 408 -27.16 -18.82 4.00
C ASN A 408 -26.86 -17.39 3.54
N LYS A 409 -27.50 -16.38 4.14
CA LYS A 409 -27.43 -14.96 3.72
C LYS A 409 -26.76 -14.06 4.77
N ILE A 410 -26.42 -14.58 5.95
CA ILE A 410 -25.94 -13.75 7.07
C ILE A 410 -24.61 -13.03 6.78
N PHE A 411 -23.83 -13.53 5.81
CA PHE A 411 -22.57 -12.92 5.38
C PHE A 411 -22.73 -12.04 4.14
N ASP A 412 -23.92 -11.97 3.53
CA ASP A 412 -24.18 -11.10 2.39
C ASP A 412 -24.14 -9.64 2.84
N PRO A 413 -23.36 -8.77 2.17
CA PRO A 413 -23.32 -7.36 2.49
C PRO A 413 -24.72 -6.73 2.45
N TYR A 414 -25.07 -5.95 3.46
CA TYR A 414 -26.36 -5.25 3.63
C TYR A 414 -27.56 -6.14 3.96
N PHE A 415 -27.37 -7.45 4.09
CA PHE A 415 -28.45 -8.34 4.53
C PHE A 415 -28.75 -8.09 6.02
N SER A 416 -30.02 -7.86 6.35
CA SER A 416 -30.47 -7.70 7.72
C SER A 416 -31.91 -8.19 7.88
N THR A 417 -32.17 -8.92 8.95
CA THR A 417 -33.51 -9.33 9.37
C THR A 417 -34.22 -8.26 10.22
N LYS A 418 -33.59 -7.11 10.43
CA LYS A 418 -34.09 -6.02 11.29
C LYS A 418 -34.87 -4.98 10.48
N ALA A 419 -35.79 -4.28 11.14
CA ALA A 419 -36.53 -3.16 10.56
C ALA A 419 -35.58 -2.08 10.00
N LYS A 420 -35.98 -1.42 8.90
CA LYS A 420 -35.25 -0.27 8.33
C LYS A 420 -34.94 0.73 9.46
N ASN A 421 -33.65 0.98 9.73
CA ASN A 421 -33.06 1.84 10.77
C ASN A 421 -32.56 1.16 12.07
N LYS A 422 -32.72 -0.17 12.27
CA LYS A 422 -32.18 -0.87 13.46
C LYS A 422 -30.92 -1.71 13.22
N GLY A 423 -30.41 -1.76 11.99
CA GLY A 423 -29.19 -2.50 11.65
C GLY A 423 -28.59 -2.03 10.33
N THR A 424 -27.26 -2.00 10.26
CA THR A 424 -26.51 -1.60 9.05
C THR A 424 -26.36 -2.75 8.05
N GLY A 425 -26.63 -4.00 8.46
CA GLY A 425 -26.46 -5.20 7.63
C GLY A 425 -25.01 -5.49 7.25
N LEU A 426 -24.02 -4.82 7.86
CA LEU A 426 -22.61 -4.92 7.50
C LEU A 426 -21.76 -5.69 8.52
N GLY A 427 -22.26 -5.91 9.74
CA GLY A 427 -21.47 -6.45 10.85
C GLY A 427 -20.83 -7.81 10.54
N LEU A 428 -21.64 -8.81 10.20
CA LEU A 428 -21.14 -10.16 9.90
C LEU A 428 -20.39 -10.26 8.57
N SER A 429 -20.76 -9.48 7.56
CA SER A 429 -20.00 -9.42 6.29
C SER A 429 -18.60 -8.85 6.50
N VAL A 430 -18.44 -7.86 7.39
CA VAL A 430 -17.13 -7.31 7.78
C VAL A 430 -16.33 -8.33 8.57
N VAL A 431 -16.94 -9.04 9.53
CA VAL A 431 -16.28 -10.15 10.25
C VAL A 431 -15.72 -11.18 9.28
N HIS A 432 -16.55 -11.65 8.34
CA HIS A 432 -16.15 -12.65 7.35
C HIS A 432 -15.01 -12.14 6.45
N GLY A 433 -15.04 -10.87 6.03
CA GLY A 433 -13.97 -10.25 5.26
C GLY A 433 -12.65 -10.14 6.02
N ILE A 434 -12.68 -9.71 7.28
CA ILE A 434 -11.49 -9.60 8.14
C ILE A 434 -10.86 -10.98 8.35
N LEU A 435 -11.65 -11.99 8.68
CA LEU A 435 -11.13 -13.34 8.94
C LEU A 435 -10.44 -13.94 7.72
N ARG A 436 -11.04 -13.82 6.53
CA ARG A 436 -10.41 -14.27 5.28
C ARG A 436 -9.07 -13.58 5.01
N SER A 437 -8.96 -12.28 5.33
CA SER A 437 -7.71 -11.53 5.13
C SER A 437 -6.55 -12.06 5.99
N TYR A 438 -6.85 -12.77 7.09
CA TYR A 438 -5.87 -13.40 7.97
C TYR A 438 -5.75 -14.92 7.78
N GLY A 439 -6.33 -15.49 6.72
CA GLY A 439 -6.32 -16.93 6.49
C GLY A 439 -7.15 -17.72 7.51
N GLY A 440 -8.12 -17.05 8.15
CA GLY A 440 -9.10 -17.65 9.05
C GLY A 440 -10.48 -17.80 8.41
N SER A 441 -11.37 -18.50 9.09
CA SER A 441 -12.78 -18.64 8.69
C SER A 441 -13.71 -18.71 9.91
N ILE A 442 -15.02 -18.63 9.69
CA ILE A 442 -16.05 -18.66 10.72
C ILE A 442 -17.08 -19.75 10.40
N LYS A 443 -17.39 -20.57 11.39
CA LYS A 443 -18.46 -21.56 11.35
C LYS A 443 -19.60 -21.12 12.25
N VAL A 444 -20.85 -21.28 11.80
CA VAL A 444 -22.04 -20.86 12.53
C VAL A 444 -22.97 -22.05 12.75
N GLU A 445 -23.37 -22.27 14.00
CA GLU A 445 -24.37 -23.24 14.41
C GLU A 445 -25.51 -22.47 15.08
N SER A 446 -26.75 -22.62 14.61
CA SER A 446 -27.89 -21.89 15.17
C SER A 446 -29.17 -22.70 15.04
N THR A 447 -29.98 -22.68 16.10
CA THR A 447 -31.31 -23.29 16.13
C THR A 447 -32.31 -22.27 16.63
N VAL A 448 -33.43 -22.12 15.90
CA VAL A 448 -34.50 -21.19 16.29
C VAL A 448 -35.02 -21.55 17.68
N GLY A 449 -34.95 -20.59 18.61
CA GLY A 449 -35.36 -20.73 20.00
C GLY A 449 -34.30 -21.26 20.98
N GLU A 450 -33.16 -21.77 20.50
CA GLU A 450 -32.08 -22.27 21.37
C GLU A 450 -30.84 -21.35 21.36
N GLY A 451 -30.70 -20.49 20.34
CA GLY A 451 -29.64 -19.49 20.24
C GLY A 451 -28.66 -19.73 19.10
N THR A 452 -27.53 -19.01 19.13
CA THR A 452 -26.51 -19.06 18.06
C THR A 452 -25.12 -19.23 18.65
N ARG A 453 -24.31 -20.06 18.00
CA ARG A 453 -22.91 -20.31 18.31
C ARG A 453 -22.05 -19.98 17.09
N MET A 454 -21.20 -18.98 17.23
CA MET A 454 -20.25 -18.55 16.19
C MET A 454 -18.83 -18.95 16.59
N MET A 455 -18.17 -19.75 15.74
CA MET A 455 -16.84 -20.31 15.97
C MET A 455 -15.87 -19.72 14.95
N VAL A 456 -14.95 -18.89 15.41
CA VAL A 456 -13.93 -18.22 14.61
C VAL A 456 -12.62 -18.99 14.71
N TYR A 457 -12.07 -19.37 13.57
CA TYR A 457 -10.80 -20.08 13.44
C TYR A 457 -9.75 -19.14 12.85
N LEU A 458 -8.67 -18.89 13.59
CA LEU A 458 -7.53 -18.09 13.14
C LEU A 458 -6.23 -18.91 13.20
N PRO A 459 -5.35 -18.87 12.19
CA PRO A 459 -4.08 -19.58 12.20
C PRO A 459 -3.23 -19.16 13.40
N ALA A 460 -2.85 -20.14 14.22
CA ALA A 460 -2.03 -19.91 15.40
C ALA A 460 -0.55 -19.83 15.03
N VAL A 461 0.17 -18.90 15.64
CA VAL A 461 1.61 -18.72 15.49
C VAL A 461 2.27 -18.93 16.84
N GLU A 462 3.19 -19.89 16.91
CA GLU A 462 4.01 -20.08 18.10
C GLU A 462 5.03 -18.95 18.19
N ILE A 463 4.83 -18.08 19.17
CA ILE A 463 5.80 -17.09 19.58
C ILE A 463 6.31 -17.56 20.92
N LYS A 464 7.62 -17.83 20.99
CA LYS A 464 8.23 -18.40 22.20
C LYS A 464 8.21 -17.45 23.40
N ASP A 465 7.89 -16.17 23.22
CA ASP A 465 7.62 -15.23 24.30
C ASP A 465 6.65 -14.15 23.81
N ALA A 466 5.37 -14.21 24.23
CA ALA A 466 4.47 -13.10 24.03
C ALA A 466 4.94 -11.91 24.90
N PRO A 467 4.90 -10.66 24.40
CA PRO A 467 5.24 -9.51 25.22
C PRO A 467 4.25 -9.42 26.38
N LYS A 468 4.76 -9.56 27.61
CA LYS A 468 3.99 -9.31 28.82
C LYS A 468 3.51 -7.86 28.79
N VAL A 469 2.22 -7.67 29.05
CA VAL A 469 1.59 -6.35 29.26
C VAL A 469 2.45 -5.53 30.20
N GLN A 470 2.74 -4.29 29.80
CA GLN A 470 3.41 -3.28 30.62
C GLN A 470 2.79 -3.30 32.03
N ARG A 471 3.61 -3.62 33.02
CA ARG A 471 3.22 -3.42 34.42
C ARG A 471 2.98 -1.93 34.63
N ALA A 472 1.90 -1.60 35.35
CA ALA A 472 1.72 -0.30 35.99
C ALA A 472 3.03 0.13 36.65
N TYR A 473 3.35 1.43 36.62
CA TYR A 473 4.53 2.00 37.26
C TYR A 473 4.64 1.50 38.71
N GLN A 474 5.51 0.52 38.96
CA GLN A 474 5.74 0.01 40.31
C GLN A 474 6.95 0.72 40.90
N GLY A 475 6.69 1.77 41.66
CA GLY A 475 7.70 2.56 42.37
C GLY A 475 7.10 3.88 42.90
N PRO A 476 7.76 4.56 43.85
CA PRO A 476 7.35 5.90 44.26
C PRO A 476 7.48 6.87 43.07
N VAL A 477 6.45 7.71 42.86
CA VAL A 477 6.44 8.70 41.78
C VAL A 477 7.63 9.66 41.94
N PRO A 478 8.47 9.86 40.90
CA PRO A 478 9.61 10.76 40.97
C PRO A 478 9.21 12.19 41.33
N LYS A 479 10.03 12.86 42.13
CA LYS A 479 9.82 14.25 42.57
C LYS A 479 10.90 15.17 41.97
N GLY A 480 10.67 16.48 42.01
CA GLY A 480 11.65 17.49 41.60
C GLY A 480 11.46 18.81 42.35
N ASN A 481 12.27 19.81 42.04
CA ASN A 481 12.17 21.16 42.62
C ASN A 481 12.20 22.29 41.57
N GLU A 482 12.21 21.91 40.30
CA GLU A 482 12.18 22.81 39.14
C GLU A 482 10.92 23.70 39.09
N HIS A 483 11.01 24.84 38.40
CA HIS A 483 9.91 25.78 38.22
C HIS A 483 9.27 25.63 36.85
N ILE A 484 7.98 25.27 36.83
CA ILE A 484 7.24 24.93 35.62
C ILE A 484 6.23 26.03 35.28
N LEU A 485 6.24 26.49 34.02
CA LEU A 485 5.18 27.33 33.47
C LEU A 485 4.08 26.43 32.90
N LEU A 486 2.91 26.40 33.53
CA LEU A 486 1.75 25.64 33.09
C LEU A 486 0.74 26.54 32.36
N VAL A 487 0.29 26.12 31.18
CA VAL A 487 -0.62 26.89 30.33
C VAL A 487 -1.77 26.01 29.83
N ASP A 488 -3.00 26.33 30.21
CA ASP A 488 -4.20 25.60 29.75
C ASP A 488 -5.39 26.57 29.83
N ASP A 489 -6.14 26.73 28.73
CA ASP A 489 -7.26 27.68 28.68
C ASP A 489 -8.50 27.18 29.41
N GLU A 490 -8.57 25.88 29.71
CA GLU A 490 -9.53 25.32 30.65
C GLU A 490 -8.98 25.43 32.08
N LYS A 491 -9.39 26.49 32.77
CA LYS A 491 -8.92 26.80 34.13
C LYS A 491 -9.05 25.61 35.09
N ALA A 492 -10.13 24.83 35.01
CA ALA A 492 -10.34 23.69 35.89
C ALA A 492 -9.30 22.57 35.67
N VAL A 493 -8.83 22.38 34.44
CA VAL A 493 -7.77 21.41 34.10
C VAL A 493 -6.41 21.92 34.55
N ALA A 494 -6.14 23.21 34.30
CA ALA A 494 -4.92 23.89 34.71
C ALA A 494 -4.69 23.76 36.23
N GLU A 495 -5.72 24.01 37.04
CA GLU A 495 -5.65 23.94 38.50
C GLU A 495 -5.30 22.54 39.01
N VAL A 496 -5.85 21.50 38.39
CA VAL A 496 -5.58 20.12 38.78
C VAL A 496 -4.15 19.71 38.45
N ILE A 497 -3.66 20.02 37.25
CA ILE A 497 -2.27 19.73 36.85
C ILE A 497 -1.30 20.51 37.75
N LYS A 498 -1.62 21.78 38.07
CA LYS A 498 -0.85 22.58 39.03
C LYS A 498 -0.75 21.87 40.39
N ASP A 499 -1.87 21.46 40.96
CA ASP A 499 -1.91 20.78 42.26
C ASP A 499 -1.11 19.45 42.24
N MET A 500 -1.16 18.71 41.12
CA MET A 500 -0.36 17.49 40.94
C MET A 500 1.15 17.81 40.94
N LEU A 501 1.59 18.78 40.15
CA LEU A 501 3.00 19.19 40.06
C LEU A 501 3.53 19.74 41.39
N GLU A 502 2.76 20.58 42.09
CA GLU A 502 3.14 21.11 43.40
C GLU A 502 3.32 19.99 44.44
N ARG A 503 2.49 18.95 44.39
CA ARG A 503 2.66 17.75 45.24
C ARG A 503 3.87 16.89 44.88
N LEU A 504 4.30 16.94 43.63
CA LEU A 504 5.55 16.33 43.18
C LEU A 504 6.79 17.18 43.54
N GLY A 505 6.59 18.35 44.15
CA GLY A 505 7.65 19.22 44.68
C GLY A 505 8.04 20.39 43.76
N TYR A 506 7.40 20.51 42.59
CA TYR A 506 7.69 21.56 41.62
C TYR A 506 7.09 22.91 42.04
N SER A 507 7.77 24.00 41.70
CA SER A 507 7.16 25.33 41.72
C SER A 507 6.36 25.51 40.43
N VAL A 508 5.15 26.08 40.48
CA VAL A 508 4.30 26.20 39.27
C VAL A 508 3.77 27.62 39.08
N THR A 509 4.09 28.22 37.93
CA THR A 509 3.43 29.44 37.44
C THR A 509 2.33 29.04 36.46
N MET A 510 1.07 29.23 36.83
CA MET A 510 -0.08 28.88 35.98
C MET A 510 -0.61 30.10 35.20
N ARG A 511 -0.95 29.92 33.93
CA ARG A 511 -1.66 30.91 33.10
C ARG A 511 -2.78 30.22 32.31
N VAL A 512 -3.88 30.93 32.07
CA VAL A 512 -5.04 30.43 31.32
C VAL A 512 -5.15 31.04 29.92
N SER A 513 -4.15 31.83 29.53
CA SER A 513 -4.07 32.48 28.24
C SER A 513 -2.67 32.30 27.68
N SER A 514 -2.60 31.85 26.43
CA SER A 514 -1.36 31.71 25.66
C SER A 514 -0.61 33.04 25.50
N PHE A 515 -1.32 34.18 25.47
CA PHE A 515 -0.70 35.51 25.46
C PHE A 515 -0.08 35.87 26.82
N GLU A 516 -0.83 35.68 27.90
CA GLU A 516 -0.32 35.94 29.27
C GLU A 516 0.86 35.04 29.61
N ALA A 517 0.85 33.79 29.14
CA ALA A 517 1.96 32.85 29.28
C ALA A 517 3.23 33.36 28.58
N LEU A 518 3.09 33.88 27.35
CA LEU A 518 4.23 34.43 26.61
C LEU A 518 4.79 35.70 27.29
N GLU A 519 3.93 36.57 27.83
CA GLU A 519 4.37 37.74 28.60
C GLU A 519 5.04 37.35 29.92
N ALA A 520 4.45 36.40 30.65
CA ALA A 520 5.04 35.85 31.87
C ALA A 520 6.41 35.25 31.58
N PHE A 521 6.54 34.47 30.50
CA PHE A 521 7.82 33.91 30.07
C PHE A 521 8.86 34.98 29.75
N ARG A 522 8.48 36.06 29.07
CA ARG A 522 9.38 37.20 28.80
C ARG A 522 9.90 37.85 30.09
N SER A 523 9.06 37.96 31.11
CA SER A 523 9.44 38.56 32.40
C SER A 523 10.25 37.64 33.32
N LEU A 524 10.04 36.31 33.21
CA LEU A 524 10.57 35.29 34.12
C LEU A 524 11.56 34.32 33.44
N ASN A 525 12.06 34.65 32.24
CA ASN A 525 12.79 33.75 31.32
C ASN A 525 13.92 32.91 31.97
N LEU A 526 14.63 33.46 32.96
CA LEU A 526 15.74 32.78 33.66
C LEU A 526 15.32 31.89 34.84
N HIS A 527 14.04 31.90 35.22
CA HIS A 527 13.52 31.20 36.41
C HIS A 527 12.50 30.11 36.06
N ILE A 528 12.31 29.78 34.78
CA ILE A 528 11.38 28.74 34.33
C ILE A 528 12.19 27.60 33.74
N ASP A 529 12.12 26.42 34.33
CA ASP A 529 12.90 25.26 33.91
C ASP A 529 12.18 24.42 32.85
N MET A 530 10.84 24.53 32.75
CA MET A 530 10.01 23.77 31.81
C MET A 530 8.71 24.50 31.49
N VAL A 531 8.16 24.27 30.30
CA VAL A 531 6.80 24.69 29.95
C VAL A 531 5.91 23.48 29.71
N ILE A 532 4.74 23.45 30.33
CA ILE A 532 3.68 22.47 30.07
C ILE A 532 2.50 23.24 29.49
N THR A 533 2.00 22.86 28.32
CA THR A 533 0.89 23.57 27.66
C THR A 533 -0.17 22.62 27.12
N ASP A 534 -1.43 23.04 27.09
CA ASP A 534 -2.44 22.40 26.24
C ASP A 534 -2.14 22.62 24.75
N LEU A 535 -2.47 21.63 23.92
CA LEU A 535 -2.31 21.73 22.47
C LEU A 535 -3.31 22.72 21.85
N ASN A 536 -4.59 22.62 22.24
CA ASN A 536 -5.73 23.21 21.56
C ASN A 536 -6.31 24.40 22.35
N MET A 537 -5.51 25.45 22.48
CA MET A 537 -5.92 26.67 23.16
C MET A 537 -6.54 27.70 22.21
N SER A 538 -7.47 28.49 22.74
CA SER A 538 -8.02 29.68 22.09
C SER A 538 -6.94 30.69 21.67
N HIS A 539 -7.14 31.30 20.50
CA HIS A 539 -6.26 32.29 19.82
C HIS A 539 -4.88 31.79 19.35
N MET A 540 -4.16 31.04 20.18
CA MET A 540 -2.82 30.55 19.86
C MET A 540 -2.63 29.15 20.44
N THR A 541 -2.32 28.19 19.58
CA THR A 541 -2.12 26.79 19.96
C THR A 541 -0.85 26.58 20.78
N GLY A 542 -0.75 25.46 21.50
CA GLY A 542 0.46 25.12 22.28
C GLY A 542 1.74 25.10 21.43
N LEU A 543 1.62 24.72 20.15
CA LEU A 543 2.75 24.74 19.20
C LEU A 543 3.15 26.15 18.76
N GLN A 544 2.17 27.03 18.57
CA GLN A 544 2.44 28.41 18.22
C GLN A 544 3.07 29.15 19.41
N LEU A 545 2.66 28.81 20.63
CA LEU A 545 3.30 29.27 21.87
C LEU A 545 4.75 28.76 21.96
N LEU A 546 4.99 27.46 21.76
CA LEU A 546 6.32 26.87 21.67
C LEU A 546 7.23 27.62 20.69
N SER A 547 6.75 27.84 19.46
CA SER A 547 7.51 28.53 18.42
C SER A 547 7.91 29.95 18.84
N LYS A 548 7.07 30.65 19.61
CA LYS A 548 7.38 31.99 20.14
C LYS A 548 8.31 31.94 21.35
N ILE A 549 8.17 30.95 22.23
CA ILE A 549 9.03 30.76 23.40
C ILE A 549 10.43 30.34 22.99
N ARG A 550 10.59 29.42 22.02
CA ARG A 550 11.91 29.00 21.52
C ARG A 550 12.70 30.12 20.84
N LYS A 551 12.03 31.13 20.27
CA LYS A 551 12.71 32.36 19.80
C LYS A 551 13.35 33.17 20.93
N LEU A 552 12.87 33.02 22.17
CA LEU A 552 13.39 33.71 23.35
C LEU A 552 14.41 32.84 24.10
N ARG A 553 14.17 31.53 24.16
CA ARG A 553 15.06 30.54 24.76
C ARG A 553 14.89 29.19 24.07
N ASP A 554 15.89 28.81 23.28
CA ASP A 554 15.81 27.65 22.37
C ASP A 554 15.92 26.30 23.08
N ASP A 555 16.49 26.27 24.29
CA ASP A 555 16.82 25.06 25.06
C ASP A 555 15.76 24.68 26.11
N ILE A 556 14.64 25.40 26.20
CA ILE A 556 13.64 25.14 27.24
C ILE A 556 12.85 23.85 26.98
N PRO A 557 12.85 22.90 27.94
CA PRO A 557 12.02 21.70 27.88
C PRO A 557 10.52 22.04 27.79
N PHE A 558 9.83 21.37 26.86
CA PHE A 558 8.45 21.68 26.51
C PHE A 558 7.59 20.42 26.41
N LEU A 559 6.57 20.32 27.27
CA LEU A 559 5.62 19.21 27.32
C LEU A 559 4.23 19.67 26.87
N ILE A 560 3.59 18.85 26.03
CA ILE A 560 2.22 19.10 25.58
C ILE A 560 1.24 18.20 26.32
N THR A 561 0.12 18.77 26.76
CA THR A 561 -1.05 18.02 27.18
C THR A 561 -2.08 18.01 26.06
N THR A 562 -2.68 16.86 25.78
CA THR A 562 -3.66 16.72 24.69
C THR A 562 -4.82 15.83 25.10
N GLY A 563 -6.06 16.24 24.80
CA GLY A 563 -7.26 15.40 24.94
C GLY A 563 -7.47 14.42 23.79
N PHE A 564 -6.56 14.37 22.82
CA PHE A 564 -6.72 13.61 21.59
C PHE A 564 -5.38 13.02 21.12
N SER A 565 -5.25 11.69 21.12
CA SER A 565 -4.00 11.00 20.81
C SER A 565 -3.59 11.05 19.33
N GLU A 566 -4.55 11.21 18.40
CA GLU A 566 -4.25 10.99 16.95
C GLU A 566 -4.34 12.26 16.06
N GLN A 567 -4.53 13.45 16.63
CA GLN A 567 -4.25 14.74 15.93
C GLN A 567 -2.73 14.96 15.91
N PHE A 568 -2.02 14.35 16.86
CA PHE A 568 -0.58 14.18 16.80
C PHE A 568 -0.17 13.31 15.61
N ASP A 569 -0.79 12.13 15.39
CA ASP A 569 -0.47 11.24 14.26
C ASP A 569 -0.63 11.88 12.88
N ASN A 570 -1.73 12.59 12.61
CA ASN A 570 -1.97 13.22 11.31
C ASN A 570 -1.16 14.51 11.08
N ALA A 571 -0.63 15.13 12.13
CA ALA A 571 0.22 16.33 12.02
C ALA A 571 1.71 16.05 12.29
N LYS A 572 2.16 14.78 12.37
CA LYS A 572 3.56 14.34 12.60
C LYS A 572 4.60 14.99 11.67
N SER A 573 4.21 15.53 10.52
CA SER A 573 5.09 16.29 9.61
C SER A 573 5.32 17.75 10.01
N THR A 574 4.60 18.29 11.02
CA THR A 574 4.57 19.73 11.37
C THR A 574 5.18 20.05 12.75
N PHE A 575 5.52 19.05 13.56
CA PHE A 575 5.93 19.22 14.96
C PHE A 575 7.45 19.24 15.18
N ILE A 576 8.12 20.28 14.71
CA ILE A 576 9.53 20.55 15.04
C ILE A 576 9.60 21.20 16.43
N GLY A 577 10.12 20.49 17.45
CA GLY A 577 10.58 21.10 18.72
C GLY A 577 9.73 20.88 19.99
N VAL A 578 8.99 19.78 20.12
CA VAL A 578 8.32 19.39 21.39
C VAL A 578 9.15 18.29 22.07
N ASP A 579 9.32 18.34 23.39
CA ASP A 579 10.21 17.43 24.13
C ASP A 579 9.45 16.26 24.80
N GLY A 580 8.11 16.32 24.89
CA GLY A 580 7.24 15.17 25.17
C GLY A 580 5.74 15.52 25.20
N TYR A 581 4.88 14.56 25.53
CA TYR A 581 3.44 14.79 25.70
C TYR A 581 2.77 13.89 26.75
N VAL A 582 1.60 14.30 27.27
CA VAL A 582 0.74 13.53 28.19
C VAL A 582 -0.73 13.60 27.73
N ASN A 583 -1.45 12.48 27.82
CA ASN A 583 -2.86 12.44 27.42
C ASN A 583 -3.79 12.92 28.54
N LYS A 584 -4.79 13.74 28.19
CA LYS A 584 -5.90 14.09 29.09
C LYS A 584 -6.95 12.97 29.08
N PRO A 585 -7.51 12.58 30.24
CA PRO A 585 -7.21 13.06 31.58
C PRO A 585 -5.83 12.61 32.08
N VAL A 586 -5.06 13.60 32.54
CA VAL A 586 -3.67 13.48 33.01
C VAL A 586 -3.67 12.72 34.34
N LEU A 587 -2.88 11.64 34.41
CA LEU A 587 -2.70 10.85 35.64
C LEU A 587 -1.52 11.35 36.45
N PHE A 588 -1.62 11.33 37.78
CA PHE A 588 -0.54 11.77 38.68
C PHE A 588 0.79 11.02 38.44
N GLU A 589 0.74 9.69 38.30
CA GLU A 589 1.94 8.87 38.05
C GLU A 589 2.55 9.13 36.66
N GLU A 590 1.70 9.22 35.63
CA GLU A 590 2.11 9.44 34.24
C GLU A 590 2.78 10.81 34.06
N LEU A 591 2.21 11.84 34.71
CA LEU A 591 2.76 13.19 34.71
C LEU A 591 4.14 13.22 35.38
N GLY A 592 4.28 12.61 36.57
CA GLY A 592 5.55 12.61 37.30
C GLY A 592 6.68 11.89 36.56
N HIS A 593 6.38 10.74 35.94
CA HIS A 593 7.38 10.02 35.14
C HIS A 593 7.75 10.79 33.87
N THR A 594 6.76 11.33 33.14
CA THR A 594 7.01 12.06 31.89
C THR A 594 7.81 13.33 32.13
N VAL A 595 7.52 14.09 33.18
CA VAL A 595 8.28 15.30 33.53
C VAL A 595 9.74 14.95 33.86
N ARG A 596 9.98 13.90 34.65
CA ARG A 596 11.35 13.47 34.99
C ARG A 596 12.11 12.95 33.77
N THR A 597 11.42 12.20 32.92
CA THR A 597 11.90 11.76 31.60
C THR A 597 12.32 12.92 30.70
N ILE A 598 11.62 14.06 30.74
CA ILE A 598 12.00 15.22 29.93
C ILE A 598 13.15 16.03 30.56
N LEU A 599 13.17 16.11 31.89
CA LEU A 599 14.14 16.94 32.63
C LEU A 599 15.48 16.23 32.92
N ASP A 600 15.51 14.90 32.98
CA ASP A 600 16.74 14.10 33.03
C ASP A 600 17.02 13.51 31.66
N ARG A 601 18.18 13.80 31.05
CA ARG A 601 18.79 12.88 30.06
C ARG A 601 20.19 13.27 29.65
N ALA A 602 21.13 12.28 29.67
CA ALA A 602 21.98 11.84 28.54
C ALA A 602 23.54 11.80 28.47
N GLY A 603 24.17 10.70 28.78
CA GLY A 603 23.59 9.66 29.57
C GLY A 603 24.68 8.79 30.10
N VAL A 604 24.65 7.48 29.91
CA VAL A 604 25.45 6.49 30.66
C VAL A 604 26.69 7.00 31.44
N ALA A 605 27.81 7.36 30.82
CA ALA A 605 29.02 7.79 31.57
C ALA A 605 28.83 9.13 32.31
N ALA A 606 28.14 10.09 31.68
CA ALA A 606 27.86 11.39 32.25
C ALA A 606 26.68 11.35 33.26
N GLU A 607 25.67 10.50 33.03
CA GLU A 607 24.61 10.08 33.98
C GLU A 607 25.22 9.41 35.22
N GLN A 608 26.30 8.67 35.04
CA GLN A 608 27.07 8.08 36.15
C GLN A 608 28.05 9.07 36.79
N GLY A 609 28.02 10.35 36.39
CA GLY A 609 28.74 11.45 37.02
C GLY A 609 30.14 11.72 36.47
N ALA A 610 30.58 11.06 35.39
CA ALA A 610 31.88 11.34 34.79
C ALA A 610 31.88 12.64 33.97
N ARG A 611 32.98 13.39 34.02
CA ARG A 611 33.19 14.58 33.18
C ARG A 611 33.62 14.17 31.78
N VAL A 612 32.66 14.10 30.86
CA VAL A 612 32.88 13.60 29.49
C VAL A 612 33.08 14.74 28.48
N THR A 613 34.08 14.60 27.61
CA THR A 613 34.24 15.42 26.40
C THR A 613 34.34 14.51 25.17
N VAL A 614 33.47 14.73 24.18
CA VAL A 614 33.46 14.03 22.89
C VAL A 614 34.18 14.88 21.86
N TYR A 615 35.27 14.35 21.29
CA TYR A 615 36.01 14.98 20.20
C TYR A 615 35.52 14.43 18.86
N GLU A 616 34.95 15.31 18.04
CA GLU A 616 34.42 14.98 16.71
C GLU A 616 35.18 15.80 15.65
N LYS A 617 35.79 15.08 14.71
CA LYS A 617 36.58 15.67 13.62
C LYS A 617 35.73 16.50 12.66
N MET A 618 34.48 16.11 12.43
CA MET A 618 33.58 16.80 11.51
C MET A 618 32.86 17.98 12.18
N LYS A 619 32.43 18.98 11.39
CA LYS A 619 31.63 20.11 11.91
C LYS A 619 30.25 19.68 12.42
N THR A 620 29.71 18.60 11.87
CA THR A 620 28.42 18.03 12.25
C THR A 620 28.66 16.61 12.73
N PRO A 621 28.29 16.23 13.97
CA PRO A 621 28.44 14.86 14.45
C PRO A 621 27.47 13.87 13.78
N ALA A 622 27.75 12.58 13.97
CA ALA A 622 26.89 11.46 13.59
C ALA A 622 26.51 11.42 12.08
N ARG A 623 27.39 11.90 11.19
CA ARG A 623 27.10 11.99 9.74
C ARG A 623 26.85 10.64 9.09
N LYS A 624 27.56 9.59 9.51
CA LYS A 624 27.37 8.24 8.98
C LYS A 624 26.00 7.70 9.38
N LEU A 625 25.59 7.89 10.64
CA LEU A 625 24.26 7.53 11.15
C LEU A 625 23.14 8.14 10.28
N ARG A 626 23.28 9.43 9.96
CA ARG A 626 22.34 10.22 9.14
C ARG A 626 22.13 9.70 7.70
N ILE A 627 23.04 8.87 7.17
CA ILE A 627 22.93 8.30 5.81
C ILE A 627 22.59 6.80 5.82
N THR A 628 22.61 6.15 6.98
CA THR A 628 22.27 4.72 7.10
C THR A 628 20.83 4.44 6.66
N GLY A 629 20.58 3.24 6.12
CA GLY A 629 19.25 2.86 5.67
C GLY A 629 18.69 3.74 4.54
N LYS A 630 19.55 4.34 3.72
CA LYS A 630 19.22 5.37 2.71
C LYS A 630 18.61 6.63 3.33
N GLY A 631 19.16 7.08 4.45
CA GLY A 631 18.65 8.22 5.20
C GLY A 631 17.48 7.90 6.13
N ARG A 632 17.07 6.63 6.24
CA ARG A 632 16.00 6.19 7.13
C ARG A 632 16.46 5.66 8.48
N CYS A 633 17.74 5.30 8.61
CA CYS A 633 18.34 4.69 9.80
C CYS A 633 17.73 3.33 10.19
N ASN A 634 18.37 2.24 9.78
CA ASN A 634 17.99 0.90 10.27
C ASN A 634 18.66 0.66 11.64
N LEU A 635 18.01 1.11 12.72
CA LEU A 635 18.52 1.15 14.09
C LEU A 635 19.02 -0.21 14.59
N THR A 636 18.21 -1.26 14.42
CA THR A 636 18.47 -2.59 14.94
C THR A 636 17.65 -3.67 14.21
N ASN A 637 17.68 -4.90 14.73
CA ASN A 637 16.87 -6.02 14.26
C ASN A 637 16.19 -6.74 15.44
N ILE A 638 14.99 -7.28 15.24
CA ILE A 638 14.25 -8.08 16.23
C ILE A 638 14.57 -9.59 16.17
N ALA A 639 15.57 -10.00 15.40
CA ALA A 639 16.02 -11.39 15.38
C ALA A 639 16.39 -11.86 16.80
N PRO A 640 16.00 -13.10 17.20
CA PRO A 640 16.37 -13.64 18.49
C PRO A 640 17.88 -13.63 18.70
N HIS A 641 18.32 -13.49 19.94
CA HIS A 641 19.74 -13.32 20.28
C HIS A 641 20.67 -14.38 19.66
N ALA A 642 20.25 -15.65 19.59
CA ALA A 642 21.04 -16.71 18.96
C ALA A 642 21.22 -16.49 17.45
N ASP A 643 20.15 -16.12 16.75
CA ASP A 643 20.20 -15.83 15.31
C ASP A 643 20.94 -14.51 15.02
N PHE A 644 20.77 -13.51 15.88
CA PHE A 644 21.47 -12.23 15.81
C PHE A 644 22.98 -12.42 15.84
N LEU A 645 23.48 -13.28 16.73
CA LEU A 645 24.91 -13.62 16.81
C LEU A 645 25.44 -14.32 15.56
N ASN A 646 24.62 -15.14 14.89
CA ASN A 646 25.03 -15.87 13.69
C ASN A 646 25.38 -14.91 12.53
N HIS A 647 24.74 -13.73 12.47
CA HIS A 647 25.06 -12.71 11.47
C HIS A 647 26.47 -12.13 11.61
N PHE A 648 27.12 -12.27 12.76
CA PHE A 648 28.52 -11.84 12.98
C PHE A 648 29.54 -12.98 12.76
N GLY A 649 29.08 -14.17 12.34
CA GLY A 649 29.94 -15.34 12.13
C GLY A 649 30.81 -15.65 13.35
N ARG A 650 32.14 -15.69 13.15
CA ARG A 650 33.09 -16.04 14.24
C ARG A 650 33.16 -14.97 15.32
N SER A 651 32.98 -13.70 14.97
CA SER A 651 33.08 -12.54 15.85
C SER A 651 31.88 -12.42 16.80
N GLY A 652 30.75 -13.06 16.49
CA GLY A 652 29.55 -13.03 17.34
C GLY A 652 29.82 -13.51 18.78
N ARG A 653 30.74 -14.46 18.98
CA ARG A 653 31.10 -14.93 20.33
C ARG A 653 31.61 -13.81 21.24
N PHE A 654 32.32 -12.82 20.69
CA PHE A 654 32.80 -11.67 21.45
C PHE A 654 31.64 -10.76 21.91
N LEU A 655 30.63 -10.58 21.06
CA LEU A 655 29.49 -9.69 21.32
C LEU A 655 28.47 -10.22 22.32
N ARG A 656 28.55 -11.50 22.69
CA ARG A 656 27.59 -12.12 23.61
C ARG A 656 27.43 -11.36 24.93
N GLN A 657 28.53 -10.85 25.48
CA GLN A 657 28.50 -10.10 26.73
C GLN A 657 27.93 -8.69 26.54
N ALA A 658 28.30 -8.03 25.44
CA ALA A 658 27.78 -6.71 25.13
C ALA A 658 26.27 -6.72 24.86
N PHE A 659 25.78 -7.71 24.10
CA PHE A 659 24.36 -7.92 23.88
C PHE A 659 23.62 -8.41 25.13
N GLY A 660 24.29 -9.07 26.07
CA GLY A 660 23.70 -9.37 27.37
C GLY A 660 23.49 -8.13 28.26
N ALA A 661 24.23 -7.04 28.01
CA ALA A 661 24.17 -5.81 28.81
C ALA A 661 23.25 -4.73 28.22
N PHE A 662 23.15 -4.65 26.89
CA PHE A 662 22.30 -3.71 26.18
C PHE A 662 21.99 -4.24 24.78
N PHE A 663 20.76 -4.67 24.53
CA PHE A 663 20.34 -5.35 23.31
C PHE A 663 19.32 -4.56 22.49
N SER A 664 18.66 -5.22 21.52
CA SER A 664 17.73 -4.60 20.58
C SER A 664 16.50 -4.03 21.27
N GLU A 665 15.94 -4.75 22.25
CA GLU A 665 14.79 -4.27 23.04
C GLU A 665 15.16 -3.05 23.88
N ASP A 666 16.33 -3.05 24.51
CA ASP A 666 16.83 -1.90 25.28
C ASP A 666 17.05 -0.69 24.38
N LEU A 667 17.63 -0.89 23.19
CA LEU A 667 17.85 0.18 22.22
C LEU A 667 16.53 0.76 21.68
N ILE A 668 15.54 -0.11 21.44
CA ILE A 668 14.18 0.30 21.05
C ILE A 668 13.55 1.13 22.17
N CYS A 669 13.58 0.65 23.40
CA CYS A 669 13.03 1.37 24.55
C CYS A 669 13.74 2.70 24.77
N PHE A 670 15.07 2.70 24.74
CA PHE A 670 15.89 3.90 24.83
C PHE A 670 15.47 4.97 23.83
N PHE A 671 15.31 4.61 22.55
CA PHE A 671 14.89 5.59 21.55
C PHE A 671 13.42 6.00 21.69
N LYS A 672 12.52 5.09 22.07
CA LYS A 672 11.12 5.44 22.39
C LYS A 672 11.05 6.43 23.55
N ASP A 673 11.88 6.21 24.56
CA ASP A 673 11.99 7.08 25.73
C ASP A 673 12.42 8.49 25.28
N LEU A 674 13.35 8.61 24.33
CA LEU A 674 13.74 9.87 23.68
C LEU A 674 12.68 10.46 22.73
N GLY A 675 11.49 9.88 22.66
CA GLY A 675 10.40 10.35 21.79
C GLY A 675 10.51 9.92 20.33
N LEU A 676 11.33 8.91 20.02
CA LEU A 676 11.41 8.34 18.67
C LEU A 676 10.36 7.22 18.50
N ASP A 677 9.38 7.47 17.64
CA ASP A 677 8.49 6.40 17.20
C ASP A 677 9.25 5.34 16.40
N ILE A 678 8.94 4.07 16.64
CA ILE A 678 9.64 2.92 16.07
C ILE A 678 8.73 2.20 15.07
N GLY A 679 9.23 2.00 13.86
CA GLY A 679 8.61 1.21 12.80
C GLY A 679 9.37 -0.10 12.55
N TYR A 680 8.63 -1.17 12.25
CA TYR A 680 9.17 -2.48 11.96
C TYR A 680 8.97 -2.82 10.48
N GLU A 681 10.02 -3.34 9.83
CA GLU A 681 9.98 -3.79 8.44
C GLU A 681 10.30 -5.29 8.31
N ARG A 682 9.99 -5.86 7.13
CA ARG A 682 10.32 -7.25 6.78
C ARG A 682 11.78 -7.61 7.11
N GLY A 683 11.97 -8.86 7.55
CA GLY A 683 13.27 -9.37 8.00
C GLY A 683 13.68 -8.87 9.39
N GLY A 684 12.71 -8.41 10.18
CA GLY A 684 12.91 -7.95 11.55
C GLY A 684 13.62 -6.59 11.67
N ARG A 685 13.71 -5.81 10.59
CA ARG A 685 14.48 -4.56 10.58
C ARG A 685 13.72 -3.46 11.30
N VAL A 686 14.43 -2.63 12.05
CA VAL A 686 13.82 -1.61 12.91
C VAL A 686 14.28 -0.23 12.45
N PHE A 687 13.32 0.65 12.16
CA PHE A 687 13.55 2.01 11.70
C PHE A 687 12.82 3.01 12.61
N PRO A 688 13.18 4.30 12.62
CA PRO A 688 12.25 5.37 12.94
C PRO A 688 10.97 5.22 12.12
N ALA A 689 9.80 5.33 12.74
CA ALA A 689 8.52 5.28 12.02
C ALA A 689 8.43 6.40 10.97
N SER A 690 9.06 7.56 11.24
CA SER A 690 9.19 8.68 10.29
C SER A 690 10.07 8.37 9.08
N GLY A 691 10.92 7.34 9.16
CA GLY A 691 11.97 7.08 8.18
C GLY A 691 13.01 8.20 8.08
N ASP A 692 13.23 8.98 9.15
CA ASP A 692 14.21 10.08 9.18
C ASP A 692 15.41 9.79 10.10
N ALA A 693 16.56 9.49 9.49
CA ALA A 693 17.83 9.32 10.21
C ALA A 693 18.37 10.62 10.83
N GLN A 694 17.95 11.79 10.34
CA GLN A 694 18.38 13.08 10.89
C GLN A 694 17.79 13.28 12.28
N LEU A 695 16.53 12.85 12.48
CA LEU A 695 15.86 12.86 13.77
C LEU A 695 16.60 11.98 14.78
N VAL A 696 16.95 10.74 14.40
CA VAL A 696 17.74 9.83 15.27
C VAL A 696 19.04 10.50 15.74
N ALA A 697 19.79 11.06 14.79
CA ALA A 697 21.04 11.72 15.11
C ALA A 697 20.86 12.99 15.96
N ARG A 698 19.74 13.71 15.78
CA ARG A 698 19.40 14.87 16.60
C ARG A 698 19.07 14.43 18.02
N LEU A 699 18.13 13.51 18.20
CA LEU A 699 17.73 12.97 19.51
C LEU A 699 18.92 12.40 20.27
N LEU A 700 19.84 11.70 19.61
CA LEU A 700 21.03 11.18 20.27
C LEU A 700 22.01 12.29 20.70
N LEU A 701 22.14 13.39 19.94
CA LEU A 701 23.03 14.51 20.31
C LEU A 701 22.40 15.41 21.37
N ASP A 702 21.08 15.61 21.29
CA ASP A 702 20.30 16.37 22.25
C ASP A 702 20.17 15.62 23.56
N TRP A 703 20.11 14.28 23.47
CA TRP A 703 20.56 13.39 24.52
C TRP A 703 22.00 13.82 24.86
N VAL A 704 23.11 13.33 24.30
CA VAL A 704 24.48 13.51 24.86
C VAL A 704 24.80 14.87 25.56
N ARG A 705 24.35 16.00 25.00
CA ARG A 705 24.51 17.32 25.64
C ARG A 705 23.82 17.45 26.99
N ALA A 706 22.63 16.88 27.14
CA ALA A 706 21.78 17.06 28.29
C ALA A 706 22.27 16.29 29.56
N ALA A 707 23.05 15.18 29.51
CA ALA A 707 23.76 14.73 30.74
C ALA A 707 25.05 15.49 31.00
N GLY A 708 25.29 16.59 30.29
CA GLY A 708 26.44 17.44 30.55
C GLY A 708 27.74 16.98 29.89
N ALA A 709 27.68 16.07 28.92
CA ALA A 709 28.86 15.79 28.10
C ALA A 709 29.11 16.96 27.13
N ARG A 710 30.37 17.39 27.02
CA ARG A 710 30.78 18.45 26.09
C ARG A 710 31.09 17.85 24.73
N ILE A 711 30.53 18.38 23.65
CA ILE A 711 30.84 17.93 22.28
C ILE A 711 31.68 19.00 21.59
N GLN A 712 32.93 18.65 21.25
CA GLN A 712 33.83 19.51 20.52
C GLN A 712 33.96 19.05 19.07
N THR A 713 33.26 19.75 18.17
CA THR A 713 33.23 19.48 16.72
C THR A 713 34.38 20.14 15.98
N GLY A 714 34.67 19.69 14.76
CA GLY A 714 35.73 20.25 13.93
C GLY A 714 37.14 20.07 14.50
N THR A 715 37.32 19.11 15.42
CA THR A 715 38.57 18.88 16.12
C THR A 715 39.05 17.45 15.87
N SER A 716 40.14 17.31 15.12
CA SER A 716 40.77 16.01 14.91
C SER A 716 41.66 15.66 16.10
N VAL A 717 41.65 14.38 16.48
CA VAL A 717 42.65 13.81 17.38
C VAL A 717 43.83 13.34 16.54
N ASP A 718 45.05 13.66 16.96
CA ASP A 718 46.27 13.32 16.24
C ASP A 718 46.91 12.04 16.79
N GLU A 719 46.85 11.85 18.11
CA GLU A 719 47.51 10.75 18.81
C GLU A 719 46.92 10.49 20.21
N LEU A 720 47.07 9.25 20.69
CA LEU A 720 46.86 8.86 22.09
C LEU A 720 48.14 9.05 22.89
N VAL A 721 48.05 9.64 24.07
CA VAL A 721 49.18 9.74 25.00
C VAL A 721 49.12 8.57 25.97
N ILE A 722 50.10 7.67 25.87
CA ILE A 722 50.19 6.43 26.65
C ILE A 722 51.53 6.41 27.39
N GLU A 723 51.47 6.24 28.70
CA GLU A 723 52.64 6.11 29.56
C GLU A 723 52.49 4.87 30.43
N ASN A 724 53.53 4.04 30.52
CA ASN A 724 53.53 2.81 31.33
C ASN A 724 52.32 1.90 31.05
N GLN A 725 51.95 1.73 29.77
CA GLN A 725 50.76 0.98 29.34
C GLN A 725 49.44 1.48 29.95
N GLN A 726 49.34 2.77 30.25
CA GLN A 726 48.12 3.43 30.67
C GLN A 726 47.89 4.69 29.85
N VAL A 727 46.65 4.92 29.42
CA VAL A 727 46.25 6.18 28.78
C VAL A 727 46.37 7.33 29.78
N LYS A 728 46.90 8.47 29.32
CA LYS A 728 46.98 9.73 30.06
C LYS A 728 46.20 10.86 29.43
N GLY A 729 45.86 10.73 28.15
CA GLY A 729 45.11 11.74 27.42
C GLY A 729 45.23 11.58 25.92
N ILE A 730 44.95 12.66 25.20
CA ILE A 730 45.00 12.75 23.74
C ILE A 730 45.76 13.99 23.32
N LEU A 731 46.26 13.97 22.08
CA LEU A 731 46.83 15.14 21.41
C LEU A 731 45.84 15.62 20.33
N CYS A 732 45.47 16.90 20.38
CA CYS A 732 44.60 17.55 19.40
C CYS A 732 45.27 18.82 18.88
N HIS A 733 45.56 18.91 17.58
CA HIS A 733 46.30 20.02 16.98
C HIS A 733 47.60 20.34 17.73
N ASN A 734 48.36 19.31 18.10
CA ASN A 734 49.55 19.40 18.95
C ASN A 734 49.33 19.98 20.37
N GLN A 735 48.10 20.10 20.83
CA GLN A 735 47.78 20.45 22.22
C GLN A 735 47.43 19.20 23.01
N TYR A 736 48.08 19.04 24.17
CA TYR A 736 47.81 17.94 25.08
C TYR A 736 46.52 18.19 25.86
N VAL A 737 45.62 17.20 25.84
CA VAL A 737 44.40 17.18 26.63
C VAL A 737 44.45 15.98 27.58
N PRO A 738 44.54 16.19 28.91
CA PRO A 738 44.59 15.10 29.88
C PRO A 738 43.24 14.39 29.99
N ALA A 739 43.26 13.07 30.09
CA ALA A 739 42.09 12.23 30.36
C ALA A 739 42.52 10.94 31.06
N ASP A 740 41.83 10.58 32.14
CA ASP A 740 42.12 9.35 32.90
C ASP A 740 41.76 8.08 32.12
N LYS A 741 40.78 8.21 31.22
CA LYS A 741 40.20 7.14 30.40
C LYS A 741 39.88 7.70 29.00
N VAL A 742 40.04 6.88 27.96
CA VAL A 742 39.70 7.24 26.57
C VAL A 742 38.92 6.11 25.91
N ILE A 743 37.78 6.44 25.30
CA ILE A 743 36.99 5.52 24.47
C ILE A 743 37.24 5.84 22.99
N LEU A 744 37.82 4.90 22.25
CA LEU A 744 37.95 4.98 20.80
C LEU A 744 36.67 4.49 20.12
N ALA A 745 35.92 5.44 19.55
CA ALA A 745 34.68 5.20 18.81
C ALA A 745 34.70 5.90 17.42
N THR A 746 35.83 5.86 16.73
CA THR A 746 36.07 6.61 15.47
C THR A 746 35.38 6.00 14.23
N GLY A 747 34.70 4.87 14.40
CA GLY A 747 34.17 4.06 13.30
C GLY A 747 35.26 3.43 12.45
N GLY A 748 34.87 2.91 11.28
CA GLY A 748 35.78 2.27 10.34
C GLY A 748 36.42 3.22 9.32
N ALA A 749 36.58 2.74 8.09
CA ALA A 749 37.13 3.49 6.95
C ALA A 749 36.13 3.67 5.79
N SER A 750 34.93 3.08 5.88
CA SER A 750 33.91 3.26 4.86
C SER A 750 33.17 4.61 4.95
N TYR A 751 32.75 5.14 3.80
CA TYR A 751 32.20 6.49 3.66
C TYR A 751 33.09 7.59 4.28
N PRO A 752 34.34 7.79 3.84
CA PRO A 752 35.29 8.70 4.51
C PRO A 752 34.83 10.16 4.57
N ARG A 753 33.96 10.60 3.65
CA ARG A 753 33.32 11.93 3.70
C ARG A 753 32.48 12.17 4.97
N THR A 754 32.10 11.11 5.68
CA THR A 754 31.38 11.17 6.96
C THR A 754 32.31 11.37 8.16
N GLY A 755 33.62 11.24 7.98
CA GLY A 755 34.64 11.34 9.05
C GLY A 755 35.32 10.01 9.38
N SER A 756 34.75 8.88 8.95
CA SER A 756 35.34 7.53 9.14
C SER A 756 36.51 7.30 8.17
N THR A 757 37.71 7.74 8.55
CA THR A 757 38.94 7.68 7.72
C THR A 757 39.95 6.63 8.19
N GLY A 758 39.58 5.78 9.15
CA GLY A 758 40.46 4.75 9.70
C GLY A 758 41.49 5.23 10.73
N ASP A 759 41.37 6.46 11.26
CA ASP A 759 42.34 7.00 12.22
C ASP A 759 42.48 6.13 13.49
N GLY A 760 41.37 5.56 13.95
CA GLY A 760 41.36 4.67 15.11
C GLY A 760 42.21 3.42 14.96
N TYR A 761 42.36 2.88 13.74
CA TYR A 761 43.23 1.73 13.48
C TYR A 761 44.69 2.11 13.74
N ARG A 762 45.12 3.27 13.25
CA ARG A 762 46.46 3.82 13.51
C ARG A 762 46.69 4.07 15.00
N PHE A 763 45.68 4.56 15.72
CA PHE A 763 45.77 4.74 17.18
C PHE A 763 45.91 3.40 17.91
N ALA A 764 45.14 2.39 17.50
CA ALA A 764 45.21 1.06 18.08
C ALA A 764 46.57 0.39 17.79
N GLU A 765 47.09 0.46 16.57
CA GLU A 765 48.42 -0.06 16.22
C GLU A 765 49.53 0.59 17.04
N LYS A 766 49.50 1.93 17.19
CA LYS A 766 50.44 2.66 18.05
C LYS A 766 50.32 2.27 19.53
N ALA A 767 49.11 1.96 19.99
CA ALA A 767 48.85 1.42 21.32
C ALA A 767 49.26 -0.07 21.46
N GLY A 768 49.80 -0.68 20.41
CA GLY A 768 50.31 -2.06 20.40
C GLY A 768 49.25 -3.11 20.06
N HIS A 769 48.08 -2.73 19.57
CA HIS A 769 47.04 -3.67 19.16
C HIS A 769 47.28 -4.25 17.77
N ALA A 770 46.89 -5.52 17.58
CA ALA A 770 46.81 -6.11 16.25
C ALA A 770 45.55 -5.62 15.52
N VAL A 771 45.72 -5.14 14.29
CA VAL A 771 44.61 -4.77 13.41
C VAL A 771 44.51 -5.80 12.28
N VAL A 772 43.36 -6.47 12.21
CA VAL A 772 43.01 -7.34 11.08
C VAL A 772 42.90 -6.48 9.83
N PRO A 773 43.58 -6.82 8.72
CA PRO A 773 43.61 -5.99 7.52
C PRO A 773 42.21 -5.55 7.08
N ILE A 774 42.04 -4.22 7.02
CA ILE A 774 40.77 -3.62 6.67
C ILE A 774 40.50 -3.76 5.18
N ARG A 775 39.24 -4.00 4.83
CA ARG A 775 38.82 -4.17 3.43
C ARG A 775 37.35 -3.78 3.24
N PRO A 776 36.95 -3.41 2.01
CA PRO A 776 35.55 -3.10 1.71
C PRO A 776 34.65 -4.32 1.96
N ASN A 777 33.49 -4.08 2.54
CA ASN A 777 32.44 -5.09 2.67
C ASN A 777 31.08 -4.46 2.39
N LEU A 778 30.13 -5.30 1.95
CA LEU A 778 28.85 -4.88 1.40
C LEU A 778 29.07 -3.89 0.25
N VAL A 779 29.83 -4.33 -0.76
CA VAL A 779 30.16 -3.57 -1.97
C VAL A 779 29.61 -4.23 -3.23
N PRO A 780 29.37 -3.46 -4.31
CA PRO A 780 29.15 -4.04 -5.63
C PRO A 780 30.32 -4.92 -6.07
N LEU A 781 30.03 -5.94 -6.87
CA LEU A 781 31.02 -6.84 -7.45
C LEU A 781 31.21 -6.52 -8.93
N LEU A 782 32.46 -6.33 -9.34
CA LEU A 782 32.80 -5.94 -10.71
C LEU A 782 32.83 -7.17 -11.61
N THR A 783 32.34 -7.03 -12.84
CA THR A 783 32.32 -8.10 -13.83
C THR A 783 32.71 -7.57 -15.20
N ASP A 784 33.35 -8.42 -16.01
CA ASP A 784 33.71 -8.15 -17.40
C ASP A 784 32.59 -8.50 -18.39
N TYR A 785 31.37 -8.77 -17.91
CA TYR A 785 30.22 -9.10 -18.75
C TYR A 785 29.92 -8.00 -19.79
N THR A 786 30.04 -8.35 -21.07
CA THR A 786 29.97 -7.40 -22.19
C THR A 786 28.60 -6.74 -22.37
N GLY A 787 27.53 -7.42 -21.97
CA GLY A 787 26.15 -6.91 -22.06
C GLY A 787 25.77 -5.89 -20.99
N LEU A 788 26.65 -5.57 -20.04
CA LEU A 788 26.31 -4.79 -18.84
C LEU A 788 25.74 -3.39 -19.15
N LYS A 789 26.25 -2.72 -20.20
CA LYS A 789 25.76 -1.40 -20.63
C LYS A 789 24.26 -1.38 -20.97
N LYS A 790 23.72 -2.51 -21.45
CA LYS A 790 22.29 -2.65 -21.79
C LYS A 790 21.43 -2.86 -20.53
N LEU A 791 22.05 -3.27 -19.43
CA LEU A 791 21.39 -3.69 -18.20
C LEU A 791 21.49 -2.66 -17.09
N GLU A 792 22.33 -1.63 -17.23
CA GLU A 792 22.55 -0.61 -16.19
C GLU A 792 21.21 -0.03 -15.68
N GLY A 793 20.99 -0.10 -14.36
CA GLY A 793 19.77 0.35 -13.71
C GLY A 793 18.63 -0.67 -13.67
N LEU A 794 18.75 -1.81 -14.37
CA LEU A 794 17.76 -2.89 -14.28
C LEU A 794 17.78 -3.51 -12.88
N ASN A 795 16.59 -3.57 -12.26
CA ASN A 795 16.36 -4.24 -10.99
C ASN A 795 15.62 -5.56 -11.21
N LEU A 796 16.21 -6.65 -10.74
CA LEU A 796 15.61 -7.97 -10.73
C LEU A 796 15.12 -8.31 -9.32
N ARG A 797 13.90 -8.83 -9.23
CA ARG A 797 13.28 -9.24 -7.97
C ARG A 797 12.98 -10.73 -7.99
N ASN A 798 12.97 -11.35 -6.81
CA ASN A 798 12.69 -12.77 -6.62
C ASN A 798 13.63 -13.69 -7.41
N ILE A 799 14.92 -13.35 -7.45
CA ILE A 799 15.97 -14.13 -8.11
C ILE A 799 16.90 -14.78 -7.08
N ASN A 800 17.67 -15.79 -7.48
CA ASN A 800 18.70 -16.39 -6.65
C ASN A 800 20.08 -16.22 -7.28
N ALA A 801 21.04 -15.70 -6.52
CA ALA A 801 22.44 -15.57 -6.92
C ALA A 801 23.29 -16.64 -6.22
N ARG A 802 23.93 -17.51 -7.00
CA ARG A 802 24.77 -18.61 -6.49
C ARG A 802 26.23 -18.30 -6.74
N MET A 803 27.05 -18.30 -5.70
CA MET A 803 28.46 -18.01 -5.80
C MET A 803 29.32 -19.27 -5.82
N PHE A 804 30.30 -19.28 -6.72
CA PHE A 804 31.29 -20.32 -6.90
C PHE A 804 32.69 -19.73 -6.73
N ILE A 805 33.55 -20.45 -6.01
CA ILE A 805 34.98 -20.11 -5.87
C ILE A 805 35.78 -21.30 -6.40
N ASP A 806 36.66 -21.06 -7.36
CA ASP A 806 37.46 -22.08 -8.07
C ASP A 806 36.58 -23.26 -8.57
N GLY A 807 35.40 -22.92 -9.11
CA GLY A 807 34.43 -23.90 -9.63
C GLY A 807 33.58 -24.62 -8.59
N LYS A 808 33.86 -24.49 -7.29
CA LYS A 808 33.07 -25.12 -6.22
C LYS A 808 32.01 -24.16 -5.69
N ARG A 809 30.76 -24.62 -5.59
CA ARG A 809 29.66 -23.83 -5.00
C ARG A 809 29.97 -23.54 -3.53
N LYS A 810 29.85 -22.28 -3.11
CA LYS A 810 30.17 -21.84 -1.74
C LYS A 810 28.95 -21.40 -0.97
N THR A 811 28.20 -20.44 -1.50
CA THR A 811 26.99 -19.91 -0.86
C THR A 811 26.04 -19.35 -1.93
N GLN A 812 24.84 -18.98 -1.54
CA GLN A 812 23.83 -18.38 -2.40
C GLN A 812 22.95 -17.40 -1.61
N ALA A 813 22.28 -16.49 -2.31
CA ALA A 813 21.35 -15.54 -1.71
C ALA A 813 20.13 -15.32 -2.63
N PHE A 814 18.94 -15.31 -2.05
CA PHE A 814 17.66 -15.07 -2.74
C PHE A 814 17.13 -13.67 -2.44
N GLY A 815 16.64 -12.97 -3.46
CA GLY A 815 16.07 -11.63 -3.29
C GLY A 815 16.24 -10.75 -4.52
N GLU A 816 16.74 -9.54 -4.29
CA GLU A 816 16.87 -8.50 -5.32
C GLU A 816 18.32 -8.24 -5.73
N LEU A 817 18.51 -8.00 -7.02
CA LEU A 817 19.79 -7.66 -7.65
C LEU A 817 19.60 -6.45 -8.56
N THR A 818 20.60 -5.58 -8.57
CA THR A 818 20.64 -4.40 -9.43
C THR A 818 21.89 -4.45 -10.29
N PHE A 819 21.75 -4.19 -11.58
CA PHE A 819 22.92 -3.97 -12.44
C PHE A 819 23.41 -2.54 -12.28
N VAL A 820 24.68 -2.39 -11.93
CA VAL A 820 25.37 -1.09 -11.81
C VAL A 820 26.37 -0.94 -12.95
N LYS A 821 26.83 0.30 -13.18
CA LYS A 821 27.71 0.67 -14.31
C LYS A 821 28.85 -0.30 -14.60
N SER A 822 29.50 -0.83 -13.56
CA SER A 822 30.68 -1.69 -13.65
C SER A 822 30.48 -3.09 -13.06
N GLY A 823 29.26 -3.45 -12.66
CA GLY A 823 28.93 -4.85 -12.38
C GLY A 823 27.61 -5.10 -11.66
N LEU A 824 27.65 -5.96 -10.66
CA LEU A 824 26.48 -6.45 -9.93
C LEU A 824 26.37 -5.75 -8.57
N GLY A 825 25.16 -5.34 -8.22
CA GLY A 825 24.82 -4.74 -6.93
C GLY A 825 23.45 -5.20 -6.44
N GLY A 826 22.87 -4.44 -5.53
CA GLY A 826 21.62 -4.80 -4.86
C GLY A 826 21.81 -5.75 -3.67
N PRO A 827 20.80 -5.91 -2.81
CA PRO A 827 20.94 -6.53 -1.48
C PRO A 827 21.66 -7.88 -1.47
N ILE A 828 21.29 -8.79 -2.37
CA ILE A 828 21.86 -10.15 -2.35
C ILE A 828 23.33 -10.16 -2.78
N ILE A 829 23.74 -9.24 -3.65
CA ILE A 829 25.15 -9.12 -4.07
C ILE A 829 25.98 -8.50 -2.96
N LEU A 830 25.45 -7.48 -2.28
CA LEU A 830 26.10 -6.89 -1.12
C LEU A 830 26.33 -7.95 -0.04
N THR A 831 25.34 -8.80 0.26
CA THR A 831 25.49 -9.92 1.19
C THR A 831 26.58 -10.92 0.75
N LEU A 832 26.65 -11.25 -0.54
CA LEU A 832 27.67 -12.18 -1.05
C LEU A 832 29.07 -11.55 -1.14
N SER A 833 29.17 -10.21 -1.14
CA SER A 833 30.42 -9.50 -1.42
C SER A 833 31.53 -9.81 -0.42
N ALA A 834 31.22 -10.01 0.87
CA ALA A 834 32.22 -10.32 1.90
C ALA A 834 33.10 -11.52 1.50
N VAL A 835 32.45 -12.62 1.12
CA VAL A 835 33.12 -13.87 0.76
C VAL A 835 33.80 -13.75 -0.60
N ALA A 836 33.23 -12.98 -1.54
CA ALA A 836 33.82 -12.73 -2.84
C ALA A 836 35.11 -11.89 -2.73
N VAL A 837 35.09 -10.82 -1.94
CA VAL A 837 36.24 -9.94 -1.69
C VAL A 837 37.39 -10.74 -1.05
N ASP A 838 37.09 -11.53 0.00
CA ASP A 838 38.09 -12.40 0.64
C ASP A 838 38.74 -13.37 -0.35
N ALA A 839 37.94 -13.95 -1.24
CA ALA A 839 38.43 -14.88 -2.25
C ALA A 839 39.30 -14.18 -3.31
N LEU A 840 38.89 -13.00 -3.77
CA LEU A 840 39.63 -12.21 -4.76
C LEU A 840 40.96 -11.71 -4.21
N ILE A 841 40.99 -11.23 -2.96
CA ILE A 841 42.22 -10.84 -2.26
C ILE A 841 43.16 -12.05 -2.11
N ALA A 842 42.61 -13.23 -1.87
CA ALA A 842 43.37 -14.48 -1.83
C ALA A 842 43.76 -15.03 -3.22
N GLY A 843 43.48 -14.31 -4.31
CA GLY A 843 43.84 -14.70 -5.68
C GLY A 843 42.99 -15.83 -6.28
N LYS A 844 41.78 -16.07 -5.76
CA LYS A 844 40.88 -17.15 -6.23
C LYS A 844 39.91 -16.65 -7.28
N GLY A 845 39.50 -17.55 -8.18
CA GLY A 845 38.51 -17.25 -9.21
C GLY A 845 37.09 -17.24 -8.66
N VAL A 846 36.35 -16.14 -8.82
CA VAL A 846 34.98 -15.98 -8.32
C VAL A 846 33.99 -15.87 -9.47
N ARG A 847 32.86 -16.60 -9.37
CA ARG A 847 31.76 -16.56 -10.33
C ARG A 847 30.42 -16.51 -9.62
N ILE A 848 29.48 -15.72 -10.16
CA ILE A 848 28.09 -15.68 -9.70
C ILE A 848 27.19 -16.19 -10.82
N ASN A 849 26.33 -17.17 -10.52
CA ASN A 849 25.28 -17.62 -11.43
C ASN A 849 23.93 -17.09 -10.94
N ILE A 850 23.19 -16.42 -11.82
CA ILE A 850 21.86 -15.91 -11.55
C ILE A 850 20.81 -16.92 -12.04
N ASP A 851 19.90 -17.28 -11.14
CA ASP A 851 18.67 -18.03 -11.42
C ASP A 851 17.50 -17.04 -11.41
N LEU A 852 16.96 -16.77 -12.60
CA LEU A 852 15.87 -15.83 -12.84
C LEU A 852 14.49 -16.42 -12.49
N LYS A 853 14.39 -17.74 -12.30
CA LYS A 853 13.14 -18.46 -12.01
C LYS A 853 13.33 -19.45 -10.86
N PRO A 854 13.73 -19.00 -9.66
CA PRO A 854 14.04 -19.90 -8.54
C PRO A 854 12.84 -20.69 -8.02
N ALA A 855 11.62 -20.17 -8.16
CA ALA A 855 10.38 -20.86 -7.77
C ALA A 855 9.99 -22.03 -8.69
N LEU A 856 10.64 -22.18 -9.84
CA LEU A 856 10.38 -23.23 -10.81
C LEU A 856 11.59 -24.16 -10.89
N ASP A 857 11.38 -25.45 -10.62
CA ASP A 857 12.33 -26.49 -11.00
C ASP A 857 12.39 -26.64 -12.54
N GLU A 858 13.38 -27.39 -13.05
CA GLU A 858 13.57 -27.51 -14.50
C GLU A 858 12.37 -28.13 -15.22
N ALA A 859 11.69 -29.10 -14.61
CA ALA A 859 10.54 -29.77 -15.21
C ALA A 859 9.33 -28.82 -15.31
N LYS A 860 9.04 -28.08 -14.24
CA LYS A 860 7.97 -27.07 -14.23
C LYS A 860 8.26 -25.91 -15.17
N LEU A 861 9.53 -25.49 -15.28
CA LEU A 861 9.91 -24.44 -16.23
C LEU A 861 9.74 -24.91 -17.68
N GLU A 862 10.12 -26.15 -18.01
CA GLU A 862 9.87 -26.74 -19.33
C GLU A 862 8.37 -26.79 -19.64
N ALA A 863 7.56 -27.32 -18.72
CA ALA A 863 6.11 -27.39 -18.90
C ALA A 863 5.47 -26.01 -19.08
N ARG A 864 5.96 -24.99 -18.37
CA ARG A 864 5.54 -23.60 -18.57
C ARG A 864 5.90 -23.08 -19.95
N LEU A 865 7.16 -23.25 -20.38
CA LEU A 865 7.60 -22.80 -21.70
C LEU A 865 6.76 -23.44 -22.82
N LEU A 866 6.48 -24.75 -22.72
CA LEU A 866 5.63 -25.44 -23.69
C LEU A 866 4.20 -24.86 -23.75
N ARG A 867 3.58 -24.60 -22.61
CA ARG A 867 2.24 -23.98 -22.56
C ARG A 867 2.24 -22.57 -23.14
N ASP A 868 3.24 -21.76 -22.81
CA ASP A 868 3.36 -20.39 -23.31
C ASP A 868 3.59 -20.39 -24.83
N LEU A 869 4.41 -21.32 -25.33
CA LEU A 869 4.68 -21.50 -26.76
C LEU A 869 3.43 -21.94 -27.53
N GLN A 870 2.59 -22.82 -26.98
CA GLN A 870 1.33 -23.22 -27.61
C GLN A 870 0.39 -22.02 -27.80
N LYS A 871 0.27 -21.17 -26.78
CA LYS A 871 -0.61 -19.99 -26.83
C LYS A 871 -0.09 -18.88 -27.75
N ARG A 872 1.23 -18.72 -27.84
CA ARG A 872 1.88 -17.58 -28.52
C ARG A 872 2.76 -18.03 -29.68
N HIS A 873 2.41 -19.14 -30.34
CA HIS A 873 3.21 -19.78 -31.39
C HIS A 873 3.42 -18.87 -32.63
N ASN A 874 2.46 -17.97 -32.90
CA ASN A 874 2.49 -17.02 -34.01
C ASN A 874 3.26 -15.73 -33.71
N GLU A 875 3.92 -15.61 -32.56
CA GLU A 875 4.75 -14.46 -32.24
C GLU A 875 6.22 -14.69 -32.59
N THR A 876 6.96 -13.60 -32.82
CA THR A 876 8.41 -13.66 -32.92
C THR A 876 9.05 -13.93 -31.55
N MET A 877 10.23 -14.54 -31.51
CA MET A 877 10.94 -14.85 -30.27
C MET A 877 11.21 -13.61 -29.41
N GLY A 878 11.46 -12.45 -30.03
CA GLY A 878 11.57 -11.18 -29.30
C GLY A 878 10.27 -10.80 -28.58
N SER A 879 9.11 -10.96 -29.23
CA SER A 879 7.81 -10.70 -28.61
C SER A 879 7.45 -11.73 -27.55
N PHE A 880 7.69 -13.01 -27.83
CA PHE A 880 7.47 -14.11 -26.89
C PHE A 880 8.23 -13.87 -25.57
N LEU A 881 9.54 -13.62 -25.64
CA LEU A 881 10.39 -13.42 -24.47
C LEU A 881 10.03 -12.17 -23.65
N ARG A 882 9.45 -11.11 -24.25
CA ARG A 882 8.93 -9.95 -23.51
C ARG A 882 7.81 -10.31 -22.52
N GLY A 883 7.10 -11.43 -22.73
CA GLY A 883 6.14 -11.94 -21.77
C GLY A 883 6.76 -12.74 -20.61
N LEU A 884 8.03 -13.12 -20.72
CA LEU A 884 8.76 -13.93 -19.72
C LEU A 884 9.83 -13.16 -18.96
N LEU A 885 10.40 -12.13 -19.60
CA LEU A 885 11.57 -11.36 -19.18
C LEU A 885 11.36 -9.85 -19.36
N PRO A 886 11.95 -9.01 -18.49
CA PRO A 886 12.08 -7.57 -18.74
C PRO A 886 12.73 -7.26 -20.09
N HIS A 887 12.30 -6.17 -20.73
CA HIS A 887 12.77 -5.76 -22.06
C HIS A 887 14.30 -5.79 -22.24
N PRO A 888 15.14 -5.28 -21.30
CA PRO A 888 16.59 -5.31 -21.47
C PRO A 888 17.20 -6.72 -21.51
N LEU A 889 16.57 -7.71 -20.86
CA LEU A 889 17.04 -9.09 -20.83
C LEU A 889 16.71 -9.88 -22.10
N VAL A 890 15.71 -9.44 -22.86
CA VAL A 890 15.28 -10.16 -24.07
C VAL A 890 16.42 -10.25 -25.07
N GLN A 891 17.09 -9.14 -25.33
CA GLN A 891 18.20 -9.11 -26.28
C GLN A 891 19.40 -9.92 -25.78
N CYS A 892 19.75 -9.83 -24.50
CA CYS A 892 20.82 -10.65 -23.90
C CYS A 892 20.53 -12.15 -24.01
N CYS A 893 19.28 -12.55 -23.73
CA CYS A 893 18.87 -13.94 -23.85
C CYS A 893 18.98 -14.44 -25.29
N LEU A 894 18.51 -13.67 -26.28
CA LEU A 894 18.60 -14.03 -27.70
C LEU A 894 20.05 -14.16 -28.18
N GLU A 895 20.90 -13.19 -27.82
CA GLU A 895 22.33 -13.18 -28.18
C GLU A 895 23.07 -14.39 -27.60
N GLU A 896 22.92 -14.65 -26.29
CA GLU A 896 23.65 -15.73 -25.60
C GLU A 896 23.09 -17.14 -25.88
N THR A 897 21.82 -17.24 -26.27
CA THR A 897 21.23 -18.54 -26.67
C THR A 897 21.37 -18.81 -28.18
N GLU A 898 21.86 -17.84 -28.94
CA GLU A 898 22.01 -17.87 -30.40
C GLU A 898 20.66 -18.11 -31.11
N ILE A 899 19.61 -17.43 -30.65
CA ILE A 899 18.24 -17.55 -31.18
C ILE A 899 17.87 -16.26 -31.90
N GLY A 900 17.39 -16.37 -33.14
CA GLY A 900 17.03 -15.21 -33.95
C GLY A 900 15.80 -14.49 -33.40
N ALA A 901 15.88 -13.16 -33.26
CA ALA A 901 14.77 -12.35 -32.74
C ALA A 901 13.48 -12.46 -33.57
N SER A 902 13.63 -12.65 -34.89
CA SER A 902 12.55 -12.81 -35.87
C SER A 902 12.10 -14.26 -36.06
N GLN A 903 12.77 -15.24 -35.45
CA GLN A 903 12.33 -16.63 -35.48
C GLN A 903 10.94 -16.72 -34.84
N MET A 904 10.02 -17.49 -35.43
CA MET A 904 8.69 -17.69 -34.88
C MET A 904 8.77 -18.61 -33.66
N ALA A 905 8.03 -18.28 -32.60
CA ALA A 905 8.04 -19.03 -31.34
C ALA A 905 7.62 -20.49 -31.55
N GLY A 906 6.65 -20.76 -32.43
CA GLY A 906 6.23 -22.11 -32.81
C GLY A 906 7.32 -22.97 -33.46
N GLN A 907 8.39 -22.36 -33.99
CA GLN A 907 9.50 -23.05 -34.66
C GLN A 907 10.65 -23.38 -33.70
N LEU A 908 10.48 -23.18 -32.40
CA LEU A 908 11.54 -23.34 -31.42
C LEU A 908 11.86 -24.83 -31.17
N SER A 909 13.09 -25.25 -31.48
CA SER A 909 13.50 -26.65 -31.31
C SER A 909 13.65 -27.05 -29.85
N SER A 910 13.63 -28.37 -29.56
CA SER A 910 13.86 -28.87 -28.19
C SER A 910 15.23 -28.48 -27.64
N GLN A 911 16.25 -28.37 -28.51
CA GLN A 911 17.60 -27.96 -28.11
C GLN A 911 17.64 -26.46 -27.79
N GLN A 912 16.97 -25.62 -28.60
CA GLN A 912 16.85 -24.18 -28.34
C GLN A 912 16.06 -23.91 -27.04
N ARG A 913 14.96 -24.63 -26.80
CA ARG A 913 14.25 -24.58 -25.51
C ARG A 913 15.15 -24.92 -24.33
N LYS A 914 15.95 -25.99 -24.45
CA LYS A 914 16.93 -26.38 -23.43
C LYS A 914 17.97 -25.27 -23.18
N LYS A 915 18.45 -24.59 -24.23
CA LYS A 915 19.35 -23.43 -24.09
C LYS A 915 18.69 -22.29 -23.30
N ILE A 916 17.46 -21.89 -23.65
CA ILE A 916 16.70 -20.85 -22.92
C ILE A 916 16.48 -21.26 -21.46
N ARG A 917 16.03 -22.50 -21.22
CA ARG A 917 15.80 -23.02 -19.87
C ARG A 917 17.07 -22.98 -19.03
N TYR A 918 18.20 -23.42 -19.59
CA TYR A 918 19.49 -23.40 -18.91
C TYR A 918 19.92 -21.96 -18.60
N TRP A 919 19.79 -21.05 -19.57
CA TRP A 919 20.11 -19.63 -19.40
C TRP A 919 19.29 -19.00 -18.27
N LEU A 920 17.97 -19.23 -18.24
CA LEU A 920 17.08 -18.73 -17.19
C LEU A 920 17.45 -19.21 -15.78
N LYS A 921 18.11 -20.37 -15.66
CA LYS A 921 18.47 -21.00 -14.36
C LYS A 921 19.92 -20.77 -13.95
N ASN A 922 20.82 -20.49 -14.89
CA ASN A 922 22.27 -20.52 -14.70
C ASN A 922 23.02 -19.42 -15.47
N TRP A 923 22.52 -18.19 -15.46
CA TRP A 923 23.16 -17.07 -16.18
C TRP A 923 24.46 -16.63 -15.49
N PRO A 924 25.65 -16.83 -16.09
CA PRO A 924 26.92 -16.73 -15.36
C PRO A 924 27.60 -15.36 -15.49
N PHE A 925 28.23 -14.92 -14.40
CA PHE A 925 29.03 -13.69 -14.31
C PHE A 925 30.38 -13.98 -13.66
N THR A 926 31.47 -13.73 -14.38
CA THR A 926 32.82 -13.78 -13.82
C THR A 926 33.06 -12.50 -13.03
N ILE A 927 33.51 -12.62 -11.78
CA ILE A 927 33.79 -11.47 -10.94
C ILE A 927 35.28 -11.16 -11.03
N THR A 928 35.60 -9.97 -11.55
CA THR A 928 36.97 -9.52 -11.84
C THR A 928 37.51 -8.56 -10.77
N GLY A 929 36.64 -8.04 -9.90
CA GLY A 929 37.00 -7.13 -8.84
C GLY A 929 35.82 -6.78 -7.94
N PHE A 930 35.99 -5.77 -7.11
CA PHE A 930 35.00 -5.33 -6.13
C PHE A 930 35.06 -3.80 -5.96
N GLY A 931 33.96 -3.22 -5.48
CA GLY A 931 33.87 -1.79 -5.19
C GLY A 931 34.87 -1.32 -4.14
N THR A 932 35.19 -0.03 -4.16
CA THR A 932 36.22 0.53 -3.28
C THR A 932 35.73 0.70 -1.84
N ILE A 933 36.63 1.03 -0.91
CA ILE A 933 36.25 1.28 0.49
C ILE A 933 35.36 2.52 0.65
N GLU A 934 35.44 3.47 -0.27
CA GLU A 934 34.54 4.63 -0.33
C GLU A 934 33.09 4.25 -0.68
N GLU A 935 32.92 3.17 -1.45
CA GLU A 935 31.61 2.64 -1.87
C GLU A 935 31.04 1.62 -0.87
N ALA A 936 31.87 1.13 0.05
CA ALA A 936 31.49 0.13 1.04
C ALA A 936 30.48 0.65 2.06
N ILE A 937 29.52 -0.20 2.45
CA ILE A 937 28.61 0.15 3.54
C ILE A 937 29.33 0.04 4.88
N ILE A 938 30.14 -1.01 5.05
CA ILE A 938 30.93 -1.26 6.27
C ILE A 938 32.37 -1.62 5.93
N THR A 939 33.23 -1.44 6.92
CA THR A 939 34.61 -1.91 6.91
C THR A 939 34.66 -3.31 7.50
N ALA A 940 35.25 -4.28 6.81
CA ALA A 940 35.58 -5.58 7.42
C ALA A 940 37.03 -5.58 7.89
N GLY A 941 37.31 -6.29 8.98
CA GLY A 941 38.58 -6.18 9.72
C GLY A 941 38.48 -5.13 10.83
N GLY A 942 39.62 -4.84 11.48
CA GLY A 942 39.69 -3.89 12.58
C GLY A 942 40.47 -4.40 13.78
N VAL A 943 40.32 -3.76 14.94
CA VAL A 943 41.05 -4.13 16.15
C VAL A 943 40.67 -5.55 16.57
N HIS A 944 41.68 -6.40 16.73
CA HIS A 944 41.48 -7.83 16.97
C HIS A 944 40.78 -8.06 18.32
N THR A 945 39.58 -8.65 18.27
CA THR A 945 38.68 -8.77 19.43
C THR A 945 39.25 -9.57 20.60
N SER A 946 40.23 -10.46 20.38
CA SER A 946 40.89 -11.20 21.46
C SER A 946 41.68 -10.31 22.41
N GLU A 947 42.06 -9.11 21.98
CA GLU A 947 42.87 -8.15 22.74
C GLU A 947 42.01 -7.14 23.52
N ILE A 948 40.69 -7.26 23.40
CA ILE A 948 39.71 -6.43 24.11
C ILE A 948 38.96 -7.32 25.11
N ASN A 949 38.59 -6.77 26.26
CA ASN A 949 37.75 -7.44 27.24
C ASN A 949 36.27 -7.35 26.81
N PRO A 950 35.58 -8.48 26.54
CA PRO A 950 34.20 -8.44 26.06
C PRO A 950 33.19 -7.93 27.10
N ASN A 951 33.52 -7.89 28.39
CA ASN A 951 32.62 -7.41 29.44
C ASN A 951 32.72 -5.90 29.69
N THR A 952 33.83 -5.26 29.32
CA THR A 952 34.10 -3.85 29.62
C THR A 952 34.44 -3.02 28.38
N MET A 953 34.75 -3.67 27.26
CA MET A 953 35.36 -3.06 26.07
C MET A 953 36.74 -2.43 26.32
N GLU A 954 37.35 -2.65 27.49
CA GLU A 954 38.68 -2.16 27.81
C GLU A 954 39.76 -2.98 27.07
N SER A 955 40.81 -2.31 26.65
CA SER A 955 42.02 -2.93 26.11
C SER A 955 42.69 -3.81 27.17
N LYS A 956 43.09 -5.02 26.77
CA LYS A 956 43.92 -5.90 27.59
C LYS A 956 45.40 -5.51 27.61
N LYS A 957 45.79 -4.55 26.76
CA LYS A 957 47.18 -4.10 26.61
C LYS A 957 47.44 -2.73 27.22
N VAL A 958 46.44 -1.86 27.22
CA VAL A 958 46.56 -0.47 27.70
C VAL A 958 45.42 -0.15 28.65
N LYS A 959 45.76 0.05 29.92
CA LYS A 959 44.78 0.38 30.96
C LYS A 959 44.13 1.74 30.69
N GLY A 960 42.81 1.81 30.86
CA GLY A 960 42.02 3.01 30.63
C GLY A 960 41.73 3.33 29.16
N LEU A 961 42.17 2.49 28.22
CA LEU A 961 41.80 2.59 26.81
C LEU A 961 40.64 1.63 26.52
N TYR A 962 39.56 2.12 25.92
CA TYR A 962 38.40 1.32 25.51
C TYR A 962 38.20 1.42 24.00
N VAL A 963 37.65 0.39 23.39
CA VAL A 963 37.42 0.33 21.93
C VAL A 963 35.99 -0.12 21.66
N ALA A 964 35.23 0.65 20.88
CA ALA A 964 33.82 0.38 20.62
C ALA A 964 33.44 0.59 19.15
N GLY A 965 32.32 0.00 18.74
CA GLY A 965 31.73 0.13 17.41
C GLY A 965 32.53 -0.54 16.29
N GLU A 966 32.37 -0.01 15.07
CA GLU A 966 32.96 -0.55 13.82
C GLU A 966 34.50 -0.53 13.80
N LEU A 967 35.15 0.03 14.82
CA LEU A 967 36.61 -0.02 14.96
C LEU A 967 37.11 -1.43 15.34
N LEU A 968 36.27 -2.22 15.99
CA LEU A 968 36.52 -3.63 16.34
C LEU A 968 36.37 -4.53 15.10
N ASP A 969 37.05 -5.67 15.06
CA ASP A 969 36.82 -6.74 14.07
C ASP A 969 35.50 -7.49 14.33
N ILE A 970 34.39 -6.73 14.23
CA ILE A 970 33.00 -7.17 14.38
C ILE A 970 32.20 -6.63 13.18
N GLN A 971 31.82 -7.52 12.28
CA GLN A 971 31.04 -7.17 11.10
C GLN A 971 29.91 -8.16 10.92
N ALA A 972 28.76 -7.63 10.53
CA ALA A 972 27.57 -8.41 10.20
C ALA A 972 27.00 -8.02 8.85
N ASP A 973 26.06 -8.82 8.37
CA ASP A 973 25.27 -8.54 7.18
C ASP A 973 24.44 -7.24 7.32
N THR A 974 23.82 -6.80 6.23
CA THR A 974 22.81 -5.74 6.30
C THR A 974 21.60 -6.18 7.14
N GLY A 975 21.01 -5.26 7.89
CA GLY A 975 19.77 -5.57 8.62
C GLY A 975 19.59 -4.86 9.96
N GLY A 976 20.51 -3.96 10.34
CA GLY A 976 20.49 -3.24 11.62
C GLY A 976 21.50 -3.80 12.62
N TYR A 977 22.08 -4.96 12.33
CA TYR A 977 23.05 -5.66 13.19
C TYR A 977 24.28 -4.81 13.55
N ASN A 978 24.92 -4.17 12.56
CA ASN A 978 26.12 -3.36 12.80
C ASN A 978 25.85 -2.12 13.68
N LEU A 979 24.67 -1.48 13.54
CA LEU A 979 24.29 -0.36 14.41
C LEU A 979 24.00 -0.84 15.84
N GLN A 980 23.29 -1.95 16.01
CA GLN A 980 23.11 -2.56 17.33
C GLN A 980 24.45 -2.85 18.00
N ALA A 981 25.42 -3.45 17.29
CA ALA A 981 26.75 -3.71 17.83
C ALA A 981 27.46 -2.42 18.27
N ALA A 982 27.33 -1.33 17.51
CA ALA A 982 27.88 -0.03 17.89
C ALA A 982 27.25 0.52 19.17
N PHE A 983 25.92 0.49 19.30
CA PHE A 983 25.24 0.93 20.52
C PHE A 983 25.59 0.05 21.73
N SER A 984 25.59 -1.27 21.56
CA SER A 984 25.84 -2.22 22.66
C SER A 984 27.27 -2.11 23.19
N THR A 985 28.26 -2.08 22.28
CA THR A 985 29.67 -1.90 22.68
C THR A 985 29.93 -0.51 23.25
N GLY A 986 29.31 0.54 22.69
CA GLY A 986 29.38 1.89 23.25
C GLY A 986 28.78 2.00 24.65
N TRP A 987 27.64 1.36 24.90
CA TRP A 987 26.98 1.31 26.21
C TRP A 987 27.87 0.65 27.27
N VAL A 988 28.41 -0.52 26.95
CA VAL A 988 29.32 -1.27 27.84
C VAL A 988 30.59 -0.48 28.14
N ALA A 989 31.21 0.11 27.11
CA ALA A 989 32.41 0.94 27.28
C ALA A 989 32.12 2.17 28.16
N GLY A 990 30.97 2.82 27.95
CA GLY A 990 30.55 4.00 28.72
C GLY A 990 30.28 3.69 30.18
N LYS A 991 29.71 2.53 30.50
CA LYS A 991 29.50 2.09 31.88
C LYS A 991 30.82 1.71 32.57
N ALA A 992 31.64 0.90 31.89
CA ALA A 992 32.87 0.37 32.47
C ALA A 992 34.03 1.38 32.54
N CYS A 993 33.88 2.59 31.98
CA CYS A 993 34.90 3.64 32.11
C CYS A 993 34.73 4.50 33.37
N VAL A 994 33.56 4.45 34.01
CA VAL A 994 33.26 5.16 35.26
C VAL A 994 33.56 4.28 36.48
N ASP A 995 33.28 2.98 36.38
CA ASP A 995 33.70 1.94 37.33
C ASP A 995 35.24 1.84 37.42
#